data_AF-A0AAN9F8M1-F1
#
_entry.id   AF-A0AAN9F8M1-F1
#
_cell.length_a   1.000
_cell.length_b   1.000
_cell.length_c   1.000
_cell.angle_alpha   90.00
_cell.angle_beta   90.00
_cell.angle_gamma   90.00
#
_symmetry.space_group_name_H-M   'P 1'
#
loop_
_entity.id
_entity.type
_entity.pdbx_description
1 polymer ?
#
loop_
_entity_poly.entity_id
_entity_poly.type
_entity_poly.pdbx_seq_one_letter_code
_entity_poly.pdbx_strand_id
1 'polypeptide(L)'
;MNLGVEEIDDDAIEWVMLDEVLDGLAEEYDGENHFCSLKNTHTHPISSPSPMASDMSNNPKDFYPSPALSLSLAGIFRHAAEGDAAAGTSNMEVEEGDEGSGGVERLEEISSENSGPTRSRSEDDFEGEDIDDADGDKNKTNKRKKYHRHTAQQIREMEALFKESPHPDEKQRQQLSKQLGLAPRQVKFWFQNRRTQIKAIQERHENSLLKTEIEKLREKNKSLRETINKACCPNCGVATTSRDGAMPTEQQQLRIENAKLKAEVEKLRTALGKHAAGTVSPSCSSGHDQENRSSLDFYTGIFGVDKSRIMDIVNQAMEELIKMATKGEPLWLRSFETGREILNYDEYLKEFALENPIDGHPKRSIEASRETGVLFVDLPRLVQSFLDANQWKEMFPCLISKAATVDVINNGEGPNRNGAVQLMFAELQILTPMVATREVYFVRYCKQLSGEQWAIVDVSIDKVEDNIDASLVKCRKRPSGCIIEDKSNAHCKVIWVEHLECQKSAVHSMYRTIVNSGLAFGARHWVATLQLQCERLVFFMATNVPMKDSTGVATLAGRKSILKLAQRMTWSFCHAIGASSFHTWTKVTSKTGEDIRISSRKNLNDPGEPLGLILCAVSSVWLPVSPNVLFDFLRDEARRTEWDIMSSNGTVQSIANLAKGQDRGNAVTIQTIKSKENSVWILQDSCTNPYESMVVYASVDITGIQSVMTGCDSSNLAILPSGFSIIPDGLESRPLVITSRQEEKNTEGGSLFTMAFQILTNASPTAKLTMESVDSVNTLLSCTLRNIRTSLQCEDG
;
A
#
# COMPACT_ATOMS: atom_id res chain seq x y z
N MET A 1 59.20 -10.53 -5.24
CA MET A 1 59.71 -10.08 -3.93
C MET A 1 58.57 -10.22 -2.92
N ASN A 2 58.87 -10.47 -1.65
CA ASN A 2 57.83 -10.71 -0.63
C ASN A 2 57.08 -9.44 -0.24
N LEU A 3 55.82 -9.61 0.15
CA LEU A 3 54.92 -8.83 1.03
C LEU A 3 53.50 -9.32 0.66
N GLY A 4 52.73 -10.06 1.47
CA GLY A 4 52.89 -10.50 2.86
C GLY A 4 51.93 -9.77 3.80
N VAL A 5 51.33 -10.49 4.76
CA VAL A 5 50.36 -10.01 5.79
C VAL A 5 48.96 -9.66 5.21
N GLU A 6 47.83 -10.19 5.70
CA GLU A 6 47.55 -11.23 6.70
C GLU A 6 46.17 -11.90 6.44
N GLU A 7 45.93 -13.09 6.99
CA GLU A 7 44.60 -13.70 7.13
C GLU A 7 44.04 -13.43 8.54
N ILE A 8 42.72 -13.22 8.66
CA ILE A 8 42.02 -13.22 9.96
C ILE A 8 40.68 -13.96 9.78
N ASP A 9 40.64 -15.21 10.22
CA ASP A 9 39.47 -15.78 10.90
C ASP A 9 39.69 -15.57 12.40
N ASP A 10 38.65 -15.18 13.16
CA ASP A 10 38.22 -15.95 14.34
C ASP A 10 36.91 -15.39 14.95
N ASP A 11 36.41 -16.11 15.97
CA ASP A 11 35.02 -16.07 16.41
C ASP A 11 34.66 -15.03 17.51
N ALA A 12 33.35 -14.97 17.73
CA ALA A 12 32.55 -14.11 18.61
C ALA A 12 32.95 -13.89 20.09
N ILE A 13 32.22 -12.93 20.70
CA ILE A 13 31.98 -12.66 22.15
C ILE A 13 32.95 -11.69 22.84
N GLU A 14 32.47 -10.46 23.05
CA GLU A 14 32.60 -9.79 24.36
C GLU A 14 31.39 -8.86 24.59
N TRP A 15 30.70 -9.00 25.74
CA TRP A 15 29.47 -8.24 26.09
C TRP A 15 29.30 -8.10 27.62
N VAL A 16 30.39 -7.84 28.36
CA VAL A 16 30.33 -7.54 29.81
C VAL A 16 31.35 -6.45 30.18
N MET A 17 30.91 -5.19 30.26
CA MET A 17 31.47 -4.09 31.09
C MET A 17 30.81 -2.75 30.70
N LEU A 18 29.56 -2.52 31.10
CA LEU A 18 28.92 -1.19 30.94
C LEU A 18 27.72 -0.92 31.88
N ASP A 19 27.63 -1.64 33.01
CA ASP A 19 26.48 -1.59 33.95
C ASP A 19 26.86 -1.05 35.35
N GLU A 20 28.12 -0.71 35.62
CA GLU A 20 28.62 -0.28 36.96
C GLU A 20 28.92 1.24 37.08
N VAL A 21 28.58 2.06 36.08
CA VAL A 21 28.94 3.51 36.02
C VAL A 21 27.74 4.44 36.26
N LEU A 22 26.55 3.92 36.60
CA LEU A 22 25.29 4.70 36.65
C LEU A 22 24.51 4.70 37.97
N ASP A 23 25.02 4.09 39.04
CA ASP A 23 24.41 4.16 40.40
C ASP A 23 25.10 5.20 41.33
N GLY A 24 25.96 6.08 40.79
CA GLY A 24 26.90 6.89 41.59
C GLY A 24 26.54 8.36 41.89
N LEU A 25 25.38 8.88 41.49
CA LEU A 25 25.03 10.32 41.63
C LEU A 25 23.54 10.56 41.94
N ALA A 26 23.09 10.16 43.14
CA ALA A 26 21.67 10.32 43.54
C ALA A 26 21.41 10.56 45.04
N GLU A 27 22.32 11.20 45.78
CA GLU A 27 22.08 11.69 47.16
C GLU A 27 22.70 13.08 47.37
N GLU A 28 21.87 14.09 47.68
CA GLU A 28 22.03 15.17 48.70
C GLU A 28 21.01 16.32 48.51
N TYR A 29 20.78 17.09 49.58
CA TYR A 29 20.00 18.35 49.69
C TYR A 29 18.46 18.36 49.51
N ASP A 30 17.77 17.98 50.59
CA ASP A 30 16.62 18.74 51.10
C ASP A 30 17.12 19.89 52.00
N GLY A 31 16.41 21.03 52.10
CA GLY A 31 16.90 22.20 52.88
C GLY A 31 15.99 23.44 52.94
N GLU A 32 15.05 23.46 53.88
CA GLU A 32 13.96 24.44 54.02
C GLU A 32 14.27 25.95 54.19
N ASN A 33 13.26 26.78 53.81
CA ASN A 33 12.53 27.77 54.66
C ASN A 33 12.69 29.33 54.56
N HIS A 34 11.51 29.96 54.68
CA HIS A 34 11.15 31.29 55.24
C HIS A 34 11.35 32.68 54.54
N PHE A 35 10.20 33.30 54.18
CA PHE A 35 9.81 34.75 54.26
C PHE A 35 10.62 35.80 53.43
N CYS A 36 10.06 36.93 52.96
CA CYS A 36 8.93 37.76 53.45
C CYS A 36 8.18 38.53 52.32
N SER A 37 7.14 39.31 52.67
CA SER A 37 6.28 40.10 51.76
C SER A 37 6.53 41.62 51.85
N LEU A 38 6.21 42.37 50.77
CA LEU A 38 5.72 43.77 50.85
C LEU A 38 5.04 44.24 49.54
N LYS A 39 4.42 45.44 49.56
CA LYS A 39 3.50 46.00 48.52
C LYS A 39 3.89 47.42 48.07
N ASN A 40 3.08 47.97 47.14
CA ASN A 40 2.90 49.39 46.71
C ASN A 40 3.68 49.78 45.43
N THR A 41 3.08 50.13 44.27
CA THR A 41 2.04 51.14 43.84
C THR A 41 2.58 52.57 43.61
N HIS A 42 2.63 53.04 42.34
CA HIS A 42 1.72 54.08 41.79
C HIS A 42 2.08 54.64 40.39
N THR A 43 1.01 55.02 39.65
CA THR A 43 0.85 56.13 38.65
C THR A 43 1.54 56.12 37.26
N HIS A 44 0.69 56.42 36.25
CA HIS A 44 0.93 56.71 34.82
C HIS A 44 1.32 58.19 34.56
N PRO A 45 1.32 58.75 33.32
CA PRO A 45 1.33 58.17 31.94
C PRO A 45 2.38 58.80 30.98
N ILE A 46 2.43 58.39 29.69
CA ILE A 46 2.26 59.26 28.48
C ILE A 46 2.56 58.53 27.12
N SER A 47 1.72 58.83 26.11
CA SER A 47 1.83 58.67 24.63
C SER A 47 2.54 57.45 23.96
N SER A 48 1.70 56.54 23.43
CA SER A 48 1.67 55.96 22.05
C SER A 48 2.92 55.32 21.36
N PRO A 49 2.75 54.24 20.54
CA PRO A 49 3.84 53.32 20.21
C PRO A 49 4.30 53.30 18.72
N SER A 50 5.40 52.57 18.48
CA SER A 50 5.70 51.92 17.19
C SER A 50 6.08 50.45 17.46
N PRO A 51 5.67 49.50 16.60
CA PRO A 51 5.84 48.07 16.90
C PRO A 51 7.21 47.53 16.48
N MET A 52 7.77 46.66 17.32
CA MET A 52 8.82 45.69 16.95
C MET A 52 8.46 44.32 17.53
N ALA A 53 9.17 43.30 17.03
CA ALA A 53 8.88 41.87 17.19
C ALA A 53 8.59 41.38 18.62
N SER A 54 7.76 40.34 18.70
CA SER A 54 7.64 39.45 19.87
C SER A 54 7.50 38.01 19.39
N ASP A 55 8.40 37.13 19.84
CA ASP A 55 8.25 35.68 19.70
C ASP A 55 6.93 35.19 20.33
N MET A 56 6.33 34.16 19.73
CA MET A 56 5.40 33.28 20.43
C MET A 56 5.71 31.82 20.10
N SER A 57 6.19 31.08 21.10
CA SER A 57 6.39 29.64 21.05
C SER A 57 5.04 28.91 20.92
N ASN A 58 4.84 28.21 19.81
CA ASN A 58 3.67 27.36 19.60
C ASN A 58 4.06 25.88 19.76
N ASN A 59 3.61 25.26 20.85
CA ASN A 59 3.49 23.80 20.90
C ASN A 59 2.49 23.35 19.82
N PRO A 60 2.75 22.25 19.10
CA PRO A 60 1.75 21.68 18.19
C PRO A 60 0.56 21.19 19.02
N LYS A 61 -0.63 21.69 18.70
CA LYS A 61 -1.92 21.12 19.14
C LYS A 61 -2.49 20.25 18.05
N ASP A 62 -3.22 19.22 18.47
CA ASP A 62 -3.65 18.11 17.64
C ASP A 62 -4.49 18.54 16.43
N PHE A 63 -4.17 17.96 15.26
CA PHE A 63 -4.87 18.18 14.01
C PHE A 63 -6.23 17.45 13.99
N TYR A 64 -7.25 18.05 14.60
CA TYR A 64 -8.63 17.55 14.50
C TYR A 64 -9.23 17.79 13.10
N PRO A 65 -9.88 16.79 12.48
CA PRO A 65 -10.60 16.96 11.21
C PRO A 65 -11.86 17.82 11.38
N SER A 66 -12.33 18.42 10.28
CA SER A 66 -13.44 19.40 10.29
C SER A 66 -14.79 18.75 10.64
N PRO A 67 -15.46 19.11 11.76
CA PRO A 67 -16.77 18.54 12.12
C PRO A 67 -17.90 18.91 11.14
N ALA A 68 -17.70 19.93 10.29
CA ALA A 68 -18.71 20.46 9.38
C ALA A 68 -19.10 19.47 8.27
N LEU A 69 -18.17 18.61 7.82
CA LEU A 69 -18.48 17.55 6.86
C LEU A 69 -19.34 16.46 7.53
N SER A 70 -18.87 15.89 8.65
CA SER A 70 -19.56 14.82 9.39
C SER A 70 -21.04 15.13 9.66
N LEU A 71 -21.34 16.33 10.17
CA LEU A 71 -22.73 16.74 10.47
C LEU A 71 -23.59 16.92 9.22
N SER A 72 -23.03 17.37 8.09
CA SER A 72 -23.77 17.52 6.84
C SER A 72 -24.04 16.18 6.14
N LEU A 73 -23.15 15.20 6.31
CA LEU A 73 -23.29 13.85 5.74
C LEU A 73 -24.40 13.05 6.47
N ALA A 74 -24.48 13.17 7.79
CA ALA A 74 -25.46 12.46 8.63
C ALA A 74 -26.94 12.78 8.32
N GLY A 75 -27.22 13.89 7.64
CA GLY A 75 -28.57 14.26 7.21
C GLY A 75 -29.03 13.60 5.90
N ILE A 76 -28.09 13.17 5.04
CA ILE A 76 -28.40 12.70 3.67
C ILE A 76 -29.18 11.38 3.70
N PHE A 77 -28.88 10.49 4.65
CA PHE A 77 -29.35 9.10 4.64
C PHE A 77 -30.61 8.84 5.48
N ARG A 78 -31.02 9.78 6.35
CA ARG A 78 -32.25 9.65 7.15
C ARG A 78 -33.51 9.64 6.27
N HIS A 79 -33.53 10.47 5.23
CA HIS A 79 -34.67 10.60 4.31
C HIS A 79 -34.85 9.40 3.34
N ALA A 80 -34.01 8.35 3.44
CA ALA A 80 -34.19 7.12 2.68
C ALA A 80 -34.93 6.01 3.46
N ALA A 81 -35.16 6.17 4.78
CA ALA A 81 -35.69 5.13 5.64
C ALA A 81 -37.15 5.36 6.10
N GLU A 82 -37.66 6.59 6.05
CA GLU A 82 -39.05 6.93 6.44
C GLU A 82 -40.02 6.65 5.29
N GLY A 83 -40.23 5.37 5.01
CA GLY A 83 -41.00 4.88 3.86
C GLY A 83 -42.15 3.92 4.16
N ASP A 84 -42.29 3.41 5.39
CA ASP A 84 -43.49 2.66 5.83
C ASP A 84 -43.59 2.56 7.36
N ALA A 85 -44.69 1.97 7.85
CA ALA A 85 -45.03 1.67 9.26
C ALA A 85 -45.29 2.87 10.20
N ALA A 86 -46.55 3.03 10.61
CA ALA A 86 -46.99 4.02 11.59
C ALA A 86 -47.56 3.38 12.87
N ALA A 87 -47.49 4.12 13.98
CA ALA A 87 -48.14 3.92 15.28
C ALA A 87 -47.72 2.70 16.14
N GLY A 88 -47.31 2.98 17.39
CA GLY A 88 -46.99 1.96 18.40
C GLY A 88 -46.33 2.54 19.66
N THR A 89 -47.08 3.27 20.49
CA THR A 89 -46.54 3.90 21.72
C THR A 89 -46.88 3.11 22.98
N SER A 90 -45.88 2.78 23.81
CA SER A 90 -45.98 2.85 25.29
C SER A 90 -44.68 2.43 26.03
N ASN A 91 -44.46 3.13 27.15
CA ASN A 91 -43.86 2.74 28.43
C ASN A 91 -42.60 1.84 28.50
N MET A 92 -41.48 2.54 28.78
CA MET A 92 -40.55 2.28 29.89
C MET A 92 -41.11 1.48 31.09
N GLU A 93 -40.36 0.47 31.55
CA GLU A 93 -40.23 0.09 32.97
C GLU A 93 -38.95 -0.78 33.18
N VAL A 94 -38.55 -1.01 34.44
CA VAL A 94 -37.28 -1.67 34.84
C VAL A 94 -37.52 -2.52 36.09
N GLU A 95 -37.08 -3.78 36.10
CA GLU A 95 -36.87 -4.59 37.33
C GLU A 95 -35.64 -5.50 37.21
N GLU A 96 -35.16 -5.98 38.36
CA GLU A 96 -33.97 -6.80 38.54
C GLU A 96 -34.30 -8.28 38.82
N GLY A 97 -33.39 -9.19 38.45
CA GLY A 97 -33.05 -10.38 39.25
C GLY A 97 -34.00 -11.59 39.29
N ASP A 98 -33.45 -12.76 38.97
CA ASP A 98 -33.48 -13.91 39.90
C ASP A 98 -32.23 -14.79 39.68
N GLU A 99 -31.85 -15.59 40.68
CA GLU A 99 -30.79 -16.59 40.59
C GLU A 99 -31.36 -18.01 40.45
N GLY A 100 -30.59 -18.97 39.92
CA GLY A 100 -30.82 -20.37 40.30
C GLY A 100 -30.45 -21.48 39.32
N SER A 101 -29.21 -21.97 39.43
CA SER A 101 -28.80 -23.37 39.13
C SER A 101 -28.95 -23.88 37.67
N GLY A 102 -28.10 -24.76 37.15
CA GLY A 102 -26.90 -25.37 37.71
C GLY A 102 -26.57 -26.66 36.93
N GLY A 103 -25.43 -26.69 36.26
CA GLY A 103 -25.01 -27.82 35.42
C GLY A 103 -23.49 -27.92 35.36
N VAL A 104 -22.96 -29.11 35.63
CA VAL A 104 -21.52 -29.37 35.75
C VAL A 104 -21.07 -30.28 34.62
N GLU A 105 -20.09 -29.86 33.82
CA GLU A 105 -19.30 -30.83 33.05
C GLU A 105 -17.81 -30.43 32.90
N ARG A 106 -17.01 -31.02 33.80
CA ARG A 106 -15.71 -31.65 33.54
C ARG A 106 -14.69 -30.90 32.64
N LEU A 107 -13.74 -30.24 33.30
CA LEU A 107 -12.43 -29.89 32.73
C LEU A 107 -11.43 -31.02 33.05
N GLU A 108 -10.72 -31.56 32.05
CA GLU A 108 -9.58 -32.47 32.26
C GLU A 108 -8.28 -31.86 31.72
N GLU A 109 -7.17 -32.14 32.41
CA GLU A 109 -5.86 -31.53 32.18
C GLU A 109 -5.11 -32.21 31.03
N ILE A 110 -4.36 -31.44 30.24
CA ILE A 110 -3.37 -31.96 29.29
C ILE A 110 -2.00 -31.40 29.66
N SER A 111 -1.11 -32.28 30.11
CA SER A 111 0.24 -31.96 30.59
C SER A 111 1.21 -31.66 29.45
N SER A 112 2.02 -30.60 29.58
CA SER A 112 3.05 -30.26 28.60
C SER A 112 4.39 -30.94 28.92
N GLU A 113 4.63 -32.12 28.35
CA GLU A 113 5.97 -32.73 28.27
C GLU A 113 6.42 -32.87 26.81
N ASN A 114 7.48 -32.16 26.44
CA ASN A 114 8.56 -32.78 25.66
C ASN A 114 9.87 -32.02 25.87
N SER A 115 11.00 -32.72 25.89
CA SER A 115 12.32 -32.16 26.20
C SER A 115 13.19 -32.02 24.95
N GLY A 116 13.98 -30.94 24.88
CA GLY A 116 15.03 -30.79 23.88
C GLY A 116 16.20 -31.77 24.13
N PRO A 117 16.88 -32.26 23.08
CA PRO A 117 17.90 -33.31 23.22
C PRO A 117 19.18 -32.81 23.90
N THR A 118 19.78 -33.69 24.69
CA THR A 118 21.08 -33.52 25.35
C THR A 118 22.22 -33.29 24.35
N ARG A 119 23.10 -32.34 24.66
CA ARG A 119 24.48 -32.32 24.13
C ARG A 119 25.42 -32.87 25.19
N SER A 120 26.27 -33.83 24.80
CA SER A 120 27.28 -34.42 25.69
C SER A 120 28.35 -33.40 26.08
N ARG A 121 28.90 -33.54 27.29
CA ARG A 121 30.13 -32.85 27.69
C ARG A 121 31.34 -33.63 27.15
N SER A 122 32.35 -32.92 26.70
CA SER A 122 33.74 -33.35 26.89
C SER A 122 34.23 -32.74 28.20
N GLU A 123 35.13 -33.43 28.89
CA GLU A 123 35.84 -32.93 30.05
C GLU A 123 37.27 -32.63 29.61
N ASP A 124 37.80 -31.49 30.03
CA ASP A 124 39.24 -31.22 30.13
C ASP A 124 39.42 -30.27 31.33
N ASP A 125 40.56 -30.39 32.00
CA ASP A 125 40.78 -30.02 33.40
C ASP A 125 42.01 -29.11 33.52
N PHE A 126 41.95 -28.06 34.36
CA PHE A 126 43.13 -27.30 34.79
C PHE A 126 42.86 -26.47 36.06
N GLU A 127 43.85 -26.44 36.96
CA GLU A 127 43.79 -25.91 38.33
C GLU A 127 44.40 -24.50 38.49
N GLY A 128 44.19 -23.89 39.65
CA GLY A 128 44.95 -22.73 40.17
C GLY A 128 44.19 -21.39 40.21
N GLU A 129 44.34 -20.53 41.23
CA GLU A 129 45.03 -20.65 42.54
C GLU A 129 44.25 -19.86 43.61
N ASP A 130 44.45 -20.20 44.89
CA ASP A 130 43.78 -19.59 46.05
C ASP A 130 44.40 -18.24 46.48
N ILE A 131 43.58 -17.35 47.06
CA ILE A 131 43.98 -16.45 48.16
C ILE A 131 42.84 -16.38 49.18
N ASP A 132 43.14 -16.73 50.44
CA ASP A 132 42.24 -16.68 51.60
C ASP A 132 42.00 -15.24 52.12
N ASP A 133 40.87 -15.00 52.82
CA ASP A 133 40.92 -14.82 54.29
C ASP A 133 39.56 -14.90 55.02
N ALA A 134 39.63 -15.23 56.31
CA ALA A 134 38.65 -15.31 57.43
C ALA A 134 37.35 -14.46 57.40
N ASP A 135 36.23 -14.78 58.09
CA ASP A 135 35.74 -15.90 58.94
C ASP A 135 34.20 -15.72 59.15
N GLY A 136 33.43 -16.72 59.63
CA GLY A 136 32.04 -16.52 60.10
C GLY A 136 30.99 -17.63 59.89
N ASP A 137 31.20 -18.82 60.44
CA ASP A 137 30.29 -20.01 60.40
C ASP A 137 28.78 -19.75 60.68
N LYS A 138 27.89 -20.07 59.71
CA LYS A 138 26.74 -21.04 59.89
C LYS A 138 25.84 -21.32 58.67
N ASN A 139 26.18 -22.42 57.99
CA ASN A 139 25.27 -23.50 57.55
C ASN A 139 23.85 -23.14 57.01
N LYS A 140 23.70 -23.09 55.67
CA LYS A 140 22.38 -23.26 54.99
C LYS A 140 22.53 -23.91 53.61
N THR A 141 21.76 -24.98 53.38
CA THR A 141 21.86 -25.80 52.16
C THR A 141 21.30 -25.11 50.92
N ASN A 142 21.92 -25.42 49.77
CA ASN A 142 21.68 -24.77 48.47
C ASN A 142 20.30 -25.11 47.86
N LYS A 143 19.23 -24.45 48.34
CA LYS A 143 17.90 -24.52 47.72
C LYS A 143 17.87 -23.71 46.42
N ARG A 144 17.99 -24.39 45.27
CA ARG A 144 17.75 -23.80 43.94
C ARG A 144 16.42 -23.03 43.94
N LYS A 145 16.45 -21.73 43.63
CA LYS A 145 15.27 -20.86 43.60
C LYS A 145 14.27 -21.38 42.56
N LYS A 146 13.10 -21.86 43.00
CA LYS A 146 12.04 -22.38 42.13
C LYS A 146 11.31 -21.24 41.44
N TYR A 147 11.80 -20.81 40.27
CA TYR A 147 11.19 -19.78 39.44
C TYR A 147 9.69 -20.05 39.25
N HIS A 148 8.85 -19.09 39.67
CA HIS A 148 7.41 -19.14 39.38
C HIS A 148 7.17 -18.71 37.94
N ARG A 149 6.53 -19.58 37.17
CA ARG A 149 6.01 -19.27 35.83
C ARG A 149 4.73 -18.45 36.00
N HIS A 150 4.61 -17.33 35.29
CA HIS A 150 3.41 -16.51 35.29
C HIS A 150 2.19 -17.32 34.85
N THR A 151 1.03 -17.08 35.45
CA THR A 151 -0.22 -17.78 35.09
C THR A 151 -0.73 -17.33 33.71
N ALA A 152 -1.61 -18.12 33.09
CA ALA A 152 -2.22 -17.74 31.81
C ALA A 152 -3.04 -16.43 31.90
N GLN A 153 -3.59 -16.10 33.06
CA GLN A 153 -4.22 -14.79 33.30
C GLN A 153 -3.17 -13.69 33.34
N GLN A 154 -2.11 -13.83 34.15
CA GLN A 154 -1.05 -12.83 34.24
C GLN A 154 -0.37 -12.57 32.88
N ILE A 155 -0.18 -13.61 32.06
CA ILE A 155 0.35 -13.49 30.70
C ILE A 155 -0.61 -12.69 29.81
N ARG A 156 -1.90 -13.04 29.75
CA ARG A 156 -2.89 -12.33 28.91
C ARG A 156 -3.01 -10.84 29.26
N GLU A 157 -2.97 -10.50 30.54
CA GLU A 157 -3.07 -9.11 31.01
C GLU A 157 -1.79 -8.31 30.69
N MET A 158 -0.60 -8.93 30.82
CA MET A 158 0.65 -8.32 30.36
C MET A 158 0.69 -8.17 28.84
N GLU A 159 0.16 -9.14 28.08
CA GLU A 159 0.02 -9.07 26.62
C GLU A 159 -1.00 -8.02 26.16
N ALA A 160 -2.09 -7.80 26.92
CA ALA A 160 -3.06 -6.77 26.66
C ALA A 160 -2.44 -5.37 26.80
N LEU A 161 -1.84 -5.05 27.96
CA LEU A 161 -1.16 -3.76 28.12
C LEU A 161 0.02 -3.61 27.13
N PHE A 162 0.71 -4.68 26.77
CA PHE A 162 1.82 -4.63 25.79
C PHE A 162 1.37 -4.32 24.36
N LYS A 163 0.11 -4.61 23.99
CA LYS A 163 -0.49 -4.22 22.69
C LYS A 163 -0.86 -2.74 22.61
N GLU A 164 -1.06 -2.09 23.76
CA GLU A 164 -1.36 -0.67 23.89
C GLU A 164 -0.09 0.16 24.16
N SER A 165 0.79 -0.34 25.03
CA SER A 165 2.04 0.31 25.48
C SER A 165 3.18 -0.72 25.58
N PRO A 166 4.00 -0.89 24.54
CA PRO A 166 5.17 -1.78 24.57
C PRO A 166 6.28 -1.33 25.54
N HIS A 167 6.21 -0.07 25.99
CA HIS A 167 7.16 0.59 26.88
C HIS A 167 6.40 1.25 28.05
N PRO A 168 5.76 0.47 28.94
CA PRO A 168 4.90 1.02 29.96
C PRO A 168 5.68 1.87 30.96
N ASP A 169 5.14 3.04 31.28
CA ASP A 169 5.71 3.94 32.29
C ASP A 169 5.65 3.33 33.70
N GLU A 170 6.29 3.96 34.68
CA GLU A 170 6.34 3.41 36.04
C GLU A 170 4.96 3.36 36.72
N LYS A 171 4.05 4.27 36.42
CA LYS A 171 2.67 4.28 36.94
C LYS A 171 1.85 3.14 36.32
N GLN A 172 1.96 2.92 35.01
CA GLN A 172 1.39 1.78 34.29
C GLN A 172 1.92 0.44 34.83
N ARG A 173 3.25 0.32 35.03
CA ARG A 173 3.87 -0.87 35.65
C ARG A 173 3.40 -1.11 37.07
N GLN A 174 3.27 -0.08 37.90
CA GLN A 174 2.76 -0.19 39.27
C GLN A 174 1.27 -0.56 39.33
N GLN A 175 0.46 -0.03 38.41
CA GLN A 175 -0.95 -0.39 38.30
C GLN A 175 -1.12 -1.86 37.91
N LEU A 176 -0.43 -2.32 36.86
CA LEU A 176 -0.48 -3.72 36.44
C LEU A 176 0.13 -4.66 37.48
N SER A 177 1.21 -4.26 38.16
CA SER A 177 1.78 -4.98 39.31
C SER A 177 0.74 -5.24 40.40
N LYS A 178 -0.04 -4.21 40.78
CA LYS A 178 -1.13 -4.32 41.77
C LYS A 178 -2.26 -5.21 41.29
N GLN A 179 -2.65 -5.11 40.01
CA GLN A 179 -3.71 -5.94 39.41
C GLN A 179 -3.34 -7.43 39.33
N LEU A 180 -2.06 -7.74 39.07
CA LEU A 180 -1.59 -9.11 38.81
C LEU A 180 -0.98 -9.83 40.03
N GLY A 181 -0.82 -9.14 41.16
CA GLY A 181 -0.12 -9.67 42.34
C GLY A 181 1.37 -9.94 42.09
N LEU A 182 1.97 -9.28 41.10
CA LEU A 182 3.37 -9.44 40.71
C LEU A 182 4.21 -8.27 41.21
N ALA A 183 5.47 -8.49 41.56
CA ALA A 183 6.36 -7.38 41.89
C ALA A 183 6.59 -6.47 40.65
N PRO A 184 6.72 -5.13 40.78
CA PRO A 184 6.95 -4.24 39.63
C PRO A 184 8.18 -4.63 38.80
N ARG A 185 9.22 -5.17 39.45
CA ARG A 185 10.40 -5.73 38.76
C ARG A 185 10.06 -6.92 37.86
N GLN A 186 9.13 -7.81 38.24
CA GLN A 186 8.70 -8.92 37.37
C GLN A 186 7.98 -8.42 36.13
N VAL A 187 7.12 -7.42 36.27
CA VAL A 187 6.45 -6.76 35.14
C VAL A 187 7.48 -6.10 34.23
N LYS A 188 8.43 -5.32 34.77
CA LYS A 188 9.55 -4.73 34.00
C LYS A 188 10.31 -5.81 33.22
N PHE A 189 10.70 -6.92 33.86
CA PHE A 189 11.43 -8.01 33.21
C PHE A 189 10.59 -8.77 32.17
N TRP A 190 9.29 -8.97 32.39
CA TRP A 190 8.44 -9.62 31.37
C TRP A 190 8.36 -8.76 30.10
N PHE A 191 8.10 -7.45 30.23
CA PHE A 191 8.04 -6.53 29.09
C PHE A 191 9.40 -6.44 28.37
N GLN A 192 10.51 -6.39 29.11
CA GLN A 192 11.85 -6.38 28.53
C GLN A 192 12.16 -7.69 27.79
N ASN A 193 11.85 -8.85 28.39
CA ASN A 193 12.03 -10.16 27.76
C ASN A 193 11.13 -10.36 26.53
N ARG A 194 9.90 -9.85 26.55
CA ARG A 194 8.97 -9.93 25.41
C ARG A 194 9.45 -9.10 24.22
N ARG A 195 9.99 -7.89 24.46
CA ARG A 195 10.68 -7.11 23.42
C ARG A 195 11.90 -7.84 22.86
N THR A 196 12.78 -8.36 23.72
CA THR A 196 13.96 -9.14 23.29
C THR A 196 13.57 -10.39 22.50
N GLN A 197 12.50 -11.09 22.90
CA GLN A 197 11.98 -12.26 22.18
C GLN A 197 11.57 -11.91 20.75
N ILE A 198 10.81 -10.83 20.56
CA ILE A 198 10.30 -10.46 19.23
C ILE A 198 11.39 -9.84 18.36
N LYS A 199 12.29 -9.02 18.95
CA LYS A 199 13.52 -8.58 18.26
C LYS A 199 14.35 -9.77 17.78
N ALA A 200 14.55 -10.80 18.61
CA ALA A 200 15.28 -12.01 18.21
C ALA A 200 14.55 -12.86 17.15
N ILE A 201 13.21 -12.76 17.02
CA ILE A 201 12.45 -13.39 15.93
C ILE A 201 12.65 -12.59 14.63
N GLN A 202 12.52 -11.27 14.69
CA GLN A 202 12.76 -10.36 13.55
C GLN A 202 14.20 -10.48 13.03
N GLU A 203 15.20 -10.38 13.91
CA GLU A 203 16.62 -10.53 13.56
C GLU A 203 16.93 -11.91 12.95
N ARG A 204 16.25 -12.99 13.36
CA ARG A 204 16.41 -14.32 12.71
C ARG A 204 15.82 -14.34 11.30
N HIS A 205 14.66 -13.73 11.10
CA HIS A 205 14.05 -13.61 9.78
C HIS A 205 14.93 -12.76 8.85
N GLU A 206 15.35 -11.59 9.30
CA GLU A 206 16.28 -10.70 8.59
C GLU A 206 17.62 -11.38 8.30
N ASN A 207 18.23 -12.09 9.27
CA ASN A 207 19.45 -12.86 9.02
C ASN A 207 19.26 -14.01 8.02
N SER A 208 18.08 -14.63 7.96
CA SER A 208 17.78 -15.67 6.96
C SER A 208 17.72 -15.07 5.55
N LEU A 209 17.07 -13.91 5.40
CA LEU A 209 17.04 -13.14 4.15
C LEU A 209 18.45 -12.65 3.75
N LEU A 210 19.23 -12.11 4.70
CA LEU A 210 20.59 -11.64 4.48
C LEU A 210 21.54 -12.77 4.10
N LYS A 211 21.51 -13.92 4.79
CA LYS A 211 22.32 -15.11 4.41
C LYS A 211 21.95 -15.61 3.01
N THR A 212 20.67 -15.57 2.65
CA THR A 212 20.20 -15.92 1.30
C THR A 212 20.73 -14.96 0.22
N GLU A 213 20.76 -13.65 0.48
CA GLU A 213 21.32 -12.66 -0.46
C GLU A 213 22.86 -12.69 -0.49
N ILE A 214 23.54 -12.96 0.64
CA ILE A 214 25.00 -13.17 0.72
C ILE A 214 25.42 -14.37 -0.13
N GLU A 215 24.74 -15.50 -0.03
CA GLU A 215 25.10 -16.69 -0.82
C GLU A 215 24.86 -16.49 -2.31
N LYS A 216 23.77 -15.81 -2.68
CA LYS A 216 23.50 -15.34 -4.05
C LYS A 216 24.54 -14.33 -4.55
N LEU A 217 25.06 -13.45 -3.68
CA LEU A 217 26.15 -12.53 -4.01
C LEU A 217 27.49 -13.27 -4.16
N ARG A 218 27.74 -14.34 -3.39
CA ARG A 218 28.88 -15.24 -3.58
C ARG A 218 28.79 -16.01 -4.89
N GLU A 219 27.63 -16.60 -5.19
CA GLU A 219 27.36 -17.30 -6.46
C GLU A 219 27.52 -16.36 -7.67
N LYS A 220 26.97 -15.14 -7.59
CA LYS A 220 27.15 -14.13 -8.65
C LYS A 220 28.61 -13.68 -8.77
N ASN A 221 29.33 -13.48 -7.66
CA ASN A 221 30.77 -13.17 -7.71
C ASN A 221 31.61 -14.32 -8.26
N LYS A 222 31.27 -15.57 -7.93
CA LYS A 222 31.90 -16.78 -8.50
C LYS A 222 31.67 -16.84 -10.00
N SER A 223 30.42 -16.68 -10.45
CA SER A 223 30.08 -16.62 -11.88
C SER A 223 30.84 -15.50 -12.61
N LEU A 224 30.88 -14.29 -12.05
CA LEU A 224 31.65 -13.17 -12.62
C LEU A 224 33.16 -13.45 -12.66
N ARG A 225 33.75 -14.02 -11.60
CA ARG A 225 35.16 -14.43 -11.57
C ARG A 225 35.46 -15.54 -12.58
N GLU A 226 34.54 -16.50 -12.77
CA GLU A 226 34.65 -17.51 -13.81
C GLU A 226 34.55 -16.91 -15.22
N THR A 227 33.69 -15.93 -15.45
CA THR A 227 33.61 -15.21 -16.74
C THR A 227 34.90 -14.40 -16.99
N ILE A 228 35.44 -13.73 -15.99
CA ILE A 228 36.71 -12.99 -16.08
C ILE A 228 37.89 -13.93 -16.35
N ASN A 229 37.98 -15.07 -15.65
CA ASN A 229 39.00 -16.08 -15.90
C ASN A 229 38.86 -16.73 -17.29
N LYS A 230 37.63 -16.96 -17.78
CA LYS A 230 37.37 -17.45 -19.15
C LYS A 230 37.67 -16.39 -20.22
N ALA A 231 37.74 -15.10 -19.86
CA ALA A 231 38.09 -13.99 -20.74
C ALA A 231 39.59 -13.64 -20.74
N CYS A 232 40.42 -14.30 -19.91
CA CYS A 232 41.86 -14.07 -19.84
C CYS A 232 42.64 -15.24 -20.45
N CYS A 233 43.58 -14.94 -21.36
CA CYS A 233 44.51 -15.94 -21.88
C CYS A 233 45.55 -16.33 -20.80
N PRO A 234 45.74 -17.63 -20.48
CA PRO A 234 46.61 -18.08 -19.38
C PRO A 234 48.09 -17.69 -19.46
N ASN A 235 48.56 -17.12 -20.58
CA ASN A 235 49.97 -16.85 -20.83
C ASN A 235 50.29 -15.40 -21.22
N CYS A 236 49.33 -14.46 -21.12
CA CYS A 236 49.59 -13.03 -21.42
C CYS A 236 48.71 -11.99 -20.69
N GLY A 237 47.61 -12.37 -20.02
CA GLY A 237 46.97 -11.51 -19.00
C GLY A 237 46.32 -10.19 -19.45
N VAL A 238 46.01 -10.00 -20.74
CA VAL A 238 45.29 -8.82 -21.25
C VAL A 238 43.93 -9.23 -21.84
N ALA A 239 42.87 -8.50 -21.47
CA ALA A 239 41.51 -8.75 -21.95
C ALA A 239 41.25 -8.13 -23.34
N THR A 240 40.63 -8.89 -24.24
CA THR A 240 40.39 -8.48 -25.64
C THR A 240 39.10 -7.70 -25.83
N THR A 241 39.21 -6.42 -26.20
CA THR A 241 38.09 -5.62 -26.73
C THR A 241 38.06 -5.68 -28.25
N SER A 242 37.19 -6.51 -28.84
CA SER A 242 36.90 -6.47 -30.28
C SER A 242 35.47 -6.91 -30.58
N ARG A 243 34.70 -6.05 -31.26
CA ARG A 243 33.46 -6.45 -31.94
C ARG A 243 33.80 -7.21 -33.22
N ASP A 244 33.10 -8.31 -33.49
CA ASP A 244 32.05 -8.41 -34.53
C ASP A 244 31.83 -9.88 -34.97
N GLY A 245 30.71 -10.15 -35.66
CA GLY A 245 30.65 -11.29 -36.59
C GLY A 245 29.98 -12.60 -36.12
N ALA A 246 29.21 -12.63 -35.03
CA ALA A 246 28.40 -13.79 -34.65
C ALA A 246 26.93 -13.42 -34.36
N MET A 247 26.04 -13.79 -35.27
CA MET A 247 24.58 -13.67 -35.06
C MET A 247 24.10 -14.73 -34.05
N PRO A 248 23.38 -14.37 -32.97
CA PRO A 248 22.90 -15.36 -31.99
C PRO A 248 21.93 -16.37 -32.61
N THR A 249 22.19 -17.66 -32.35
CA THR A 249 21.38 -18.80 -32.84
C THR A 249 19.90 -18.69 -32.45
N GLU A 250 19.65 -18.08 -31.29
CA GLU A 250 18.35 -17.75 -30.72
C GLU A 250 17.47 -16.89 -31.67
N GLN A 251 18.05 -15.89 -32.35
CA GLN A 251 17.30 -15.06 -33.30
C GLN A 251 16.90 -15.83 -34.59
N GLN A 252 17.62 -16.91 -34.92
CA GLN A 252 17.25 -17.81 -36.01
C GLN A 252 16.07 -18.70 -35.60
N GLN A 253 16.07 -19.22 -34.35
CA GLN A 253 15.00 -20.06 -33.81
C GLN A 253 13.69 -19.28 -33.68
N LEU A 254 13.72 -18.07 -33.10
CA LEU A 254 12.54 -17.20 -32.93
C LEU A 254 11.85 -16.86 -34.27
N ARG A 255 12.58 -16.80 -35.39
CA ARG A 255 12.02 -16.61 -36.74
C ARG A 255 11.30 -17.85 -37.26
N ILE A 256 11.83 -19.05 -37.01
CA ILE A 256 11.23 -20.33 -37.40
C ILE A 256 9.94 -20.58 -36.59
N GLU A 257 9.96 -20.25 -35.31
CA GLU A 257 8.81 -20.33 -34.42
C GLU A 257 7.69 -19.36 -34.80
N ASN A 258 8.04 -18.09 -35.06
CA ASN A 258 7.08 -17.10 -35.60
C ASN A 258 6.45 -17.55 -36.94
N ALA A 259 7.18 -18.28 -37.78
CA ALA A 259 6.63 -18.83 -39.02
C ALA A 259 5.62 -19.97 -38.76
N LYS A 260 5.90 -20.87 -37.81
CA LYS A 260 4.95 -21.91 -37.37
C LYS A 260 3.68 -21.32 -36.77
N LEU A 261 3.82 -20.37 -35.83
CA LEU A 261 2.68 -19.75 -35.15
C LEU A 261 1.74 -19.04 -36.13
N LYS A 262 2.28 -18.34 -37.15
CA LYS A 262 1.48 -17.72 -38.21
C LYS A 262 0.71 -18.73 -39.06
N ALA A 263 1.28 -19.90 -39.35
CA ALA A 263 0.59 -20.95 -40.10
C ALA A 263 -0.59 -21.55 -39.30
N GLU A 264 -0.42 -21.76 -38.00
CA GLU A 264 -1.47 -22.32 -37.14
C GLU A 264 -2.61 -21.31 -36.90
N VAL A 265 -2.31 -20.01 -36.77
CA VAL A 265 -3.32 -18.94 -36.71
C VAL A 265 -4.17 -18.88 -37.99
N GLU A 266 -3.57 -19.01 -39.17
CA GLU A 266 -4.32 -18.95 -40.44
C GLU A 266 -5.17 -20.21 -40.68
N LYS A 267 -4.69 -21.37 -40.21
CA LYS A 267 -5.44 -22.63 -40.16
C LYS A 267 -6.66 -22.53 -39.24
N LEU A 268 -6.53 -21.90 -38.07
CA LEU A 268 -7.67 -21.63 -37.16
C LEU A 268 -8.70 -20.67 -37.77
N ARG A 269 -8.26 -19.59 -38.43
CA ARG A 269 -9.14 -18.70 -39.20
C ARG A 269 -9.92 -19.44 -40.29
N THR A 270 -9.26 -20.36 -40.99
CA THR A 270 -9.86 -21.19 -42.05
C THR A 270 -10.90 -22.19 -41.50
N ALA A 271 -10.80 -22.59 -40.23
CA ALA A 271 -11.80 -23.43 -39.56
C ALA A 271 -13.06 -22.64 -39.14
N LEU A 272 -12.87 -21.42 -38.61
CA LEU A 272 -13.97 -20.51 -38.24
C LEU A 272 -14.83 -20.09 -39.44
N GLY A 273 -14.23 -19.92 -40.62
CA GLY A 273 -14.93 -19.51 -41.84
C GLY A 273 -15.90 -20.52 -42.48
N LYS A 274 -16.18 -21.68 -41.85
CA LYS A 274 -16.96 -22.79 -42.47
C LYS A 274 -18.35 -23.05 -41.90
N HIS A 275 -18.83 -22.25 -40.94
CA HIS A 275 -20.12 -22.49 -40.26
C HIS A 275 -21.15 -21.35 -40.48
N ALA A 276 -21.55 -21.09 -41.73
CA ALA A 276 -22.66 -20.16 -42.03
C ALA A 276 -23.33 -20.38 -43.42
N ALA A 277 -24.40 -21.20 -43.47
CA ALA A 277 -25.51 -21.23 -44.45
C ALA A 277 -26.40 -22.47 -44.13
N GLY A 278 -27.54 -22.37 -43.42
CA GLY A 278 -28.89 -22.14 -44.00
C GLY A 278 -29.55 -23.47 -44.47
N THR A 279 -30.86 -23.76 -44.45
CA THR A 279 -32.13 -23.15 -43.96
C THR A 279 -33.22 -24.27 -44.11
N VAL A 280 -34.43 -24.35 -43.53
CA VAL A 280 -35.38 -23.49 -42.77
C VAL A 280 -36.19 -24.38 -41.77
N SER A 281 -36.98 -23.80 -40.85
CA SER A 281 -38.00 -24.48 -40.01
C SER A 281 -39.29 -24.82 -40.81
N PRO A 282 -40.23 -25.69 -40.33
CA PRO A 282 -41.12 -25.38 -39.18
C PRO A 282 -41.52 -26.56 -38.24
N SER A 283 -42.31 -26.22 -37.20
CA SER A 283 -43.04 -27.02 -36.18
C SER A 283 -43.65 -28.38 -36.63
N CYS A 284 -43.92 -29.39 -35.77
CA CYS A 284 -44.75 -29.33 -34.54
C CYS A 284 -44.74 -30.64 -33.66
N SER A 285 -45.66 -30.70 -32.66
CA SER A 285 -46.22 -31.86 -31.89
C SER A 285 -45.39 -32.66 -30.85
N SER A 286 -45.67 -32.38 -29.55
CA SER A 286 -46.01 -33.28 -28.42
C SER A 286 -45.56 -34.77 -28.32
N GLY A 287 -45.07 -35.19 -27.14
CA GLY A 287 -45.24 -36.58 -26.63
C GLY A 287 -44.31 -37.06 -25.49
N HIS A 288 -44.86 -37.21 -24.28
CA HIS A 288 -44.42 -38.04 -23.11
C HIS A 288 -42.94 -38.13 -22.62
N ASP A 289 -42.75 -37.66 -21.39
CA ASP A 289 -42.17 -38.31 -20.18
C ASP A 289 -40.77 -38.99 -20.13
N GLN A 290 -40.15 -38.80 -18.96
CA GLN A 290 -39.12 -39.65 -18.30
C GLN A 290 -37.72 -39.64 -18.97
N GLU A 291 -36.63 -39.13 -18.36
CA GLU A 291 -36.29 -38.99 -16.93
C GLU A 291 -35.75 -37.60 -16.56
N ASN A 292 -36.02 -37.13 -15.34
CA ASN A 292 -35.53 -35.84 -14.82
C ASN A 292 -34.25 -36.04 -13.97
N ARG A 293 -33.09 -36.18 -14.62
CA ARG A 293 -31.79 -36.36 -13.92
C ARG A 293 -30.66 -35.56 -14.58
N SER A 294 -30.17 -34.56 -13.83
CA SER A 294 -29.00 -33.71 -14.07
C SER A 294 -28.76 -33.18 -15.50
N SER A 295 -29.16 -31.93 -15.71
CA SER A 295 -28.60 -31.04 -16.75
C SER A 295 -27.49 -30.12 -16.20
N LEU A 296 -26.93 -30.44 -15.03
CA LEU A 296 -26.00 -29.55 -14.30
C LEU A 296 -24.51 -29.80 -14.62
N ASP A 297 -24.17 -31.00 -15.08
CA ASP A 297 -22.80 -31.55 -15.02
C ASP A 297 -21.90 -31.22 -16.23
N PHE A 298 -22.29 -30.29 -17.11
CA PHE A 298 -21.57 -29.99 -18.36
C PHE A 298 -21.30 -28.49 -18.59
N TYR A 299 -20.99 -27.74 -17.54
CA TYR A 299 -20.26 -26.47 -17.68
C TYR A 299 -18.74 -26.72 -17.59
N THR A 300 -18.16 -27.19 -18.70
CA THR A 300 -16.75 -26.90 -19.00
C THR A 300 -16.67 -25.44 -19.46
N GLY A 301 -16.39 -24.52 -18.52
CA GLY A 301 -16.15 -23.11 -18.83
C GLY A 301 -14.89 -22.90 -19.70
N ILE A 302 -14.54 -21.64 -19.98
CA ILE A 302 -13.48 -21.27 -20.96
C ILE A 302 -12.13 -22.00 -20.74
N PHE A 303 -11.84 -22.43 -19.51
CA PHE A 303 -10.59 -23.07 -19.11
C PHE A 303 -10.71 -24.58 -18.79
N GLY A 304 -11.86 -25.22 -19.09
CA GLY A 304 -12.05 -26.65 -18.89
C GLY A 304 -12.11 -27.14 -17.44
N VAL A 305 -12.12 -26.23 -16.46
CA VAL A 305 -12.33 -26.55 -15.04
C VAL A 305 -13.83 -26.68 -14.77
N ASP A 306 -14.25 -27.78 -14.16
CA ASP A 306 -15.63 -28.01 -13.76
C ASP A 306 -16.08 -27.04 -12.65
N LYS A 307 -17.35 -26.62 -12.73
CA LYS A 307 -18.01 -25.72 -11.79
C LYS A 307 -18.03 -26.27 -10.36
N SER A 308 -18.18 -27.59 -10.16
CA SER A 308 -18.16 -28.17 -8.81
C SER A 308 -16.84 -27.87 -8.09
N ARG A 309 -15.71 -28.22 -8.72
CA ARG A 309 -14.35 -27.94 -8.26
C ARG A 309 -14.09 -26.45 -8.02
N ILE A 310 -14.64 -25.55 -8.85
CA ILE A 310 -14.52 -24.10 -8.59
C ILE A 310 -15.27 -23.72 -7.31
N MET A 311 -16.49 -24.24 -7.10
CA MET A 311 -17.26 -23.99 -5.87
C MET A 311 -16.53 -24.49 -4.62
N ASP A 312 -15.88 -25.65 -4.68
CA ASP A 312 -15.09 -26.19 -3.56
C ASP A 312 -13.94 -25.23 -3.20
N ILE A 313 -13.16 -24.81 -4.20
CA ILE A 313 -12.01 -23.92 -3.99
C ILE A 313 -12.45 -22.56 -3.42
N VAL A 314 -13.53 -21.95 -3.92
CA VAL A 314 -13.96 -20.64 -3.41
C VAL A 314 -14.63 -20.72 -2.02
N ASN A 315 -15.23 -21.86 -1.65
CA ASN A 315 -15.72 -22.05 -0.28
C ASN A 315 -14.54 -22.25 0.70
N GLN A 316 -13.53 -23.05 0.35
CA GLN A 316 -12.32 -23.20 1.17
C GLN A 316 -11.58 -21.86 1.31
N ALA A 317 -11.44 -21.10 0.21
CA ALA A 317 -10.85 -19.76 0.23
C ALA A 317 -11.67 -18.76 1.07
N MET A 318 -13.00 -18.88 1.10
CA MET A 318 -13.87 -18.06 1.95
C MET A 318 -13.60 -18.34 3.44
N GLU A 319 -13.45 -19.60 3.84
CA GLU A 319 -13.09 -19.97 5.22
C GLU A 319 -11.68 -19.48 5.61
N GLU A 320 -10.71 -19.58 4.68
CA GLU A 320 -9.36 -19.02 4.87
C GLU A 320 -9.39 -17.50 5.03
N LEU A 321 -10.12 -16.78 4.16
CA LEU A 321 -10.27 -15.32 4.24
C LEU A 321 -10.90 -14.89 5.57
N ILE A 322 -11.99 -15.55 6.00
CA ILE A 322 -12.66 -15.23 7.27
C ILE A 322 -11.71 -15.45 8.45
N LYS A 323 -10.97 -16.57 8.49
CA LYS A 323 -9.95 -16.83 9.52
C LYS A 323 -8.81 -15.80 9.47
N MET A 324 -8.27 -15.49 8.29
CA MET A 324 -7.20 -14.50 8.13
C MET A 324 -7.67 -13.08 8.50
N ALA A 325 -8.93 -12.72 8.28
CA ALA A 325 -9.50 -11.44 8.67
C ALA A 325 -9.78 -11.32 10.18
N THR A 326 -9.96 -12.43 10.91
CA THR A 326 -10.44 -12.42 12.31
C THR A 326 -9.43 -12.90 13.36
N LYS A 327 -8.49 -13.80 13.04
CA LYS A 327 -7.47 -14.27 14.00
C LYS A 327 -6.44 -13.17 14.31
N GLY A 328 -5.95 -13.12 15.54
CA GLY A 328 -4.83 -12.24 15.95
C GLY A 328 -3.49 -12.98 15.97
N GLU A 329 -2.65 -12.67 16.96
CA GLU A 329 -1.54 -13.55 17.35
C GLU A 329 -2.04 -14.99 17.64
N PRO A 330 -1.28 -16.04 17.29
CA PRO A 330 0.08 -16.00 16.74
C PRO A 330 0.14 -15.92 15.20
N LEU A 331 -1.01 -15.95 14.50
CA LEU A 331 -1.09 -15.91 13.04
C LEU A 331 -0.63 -14.55 12.47
N TRP A 332 -1.06 -13.46 13.10
CA TRP A 332 -0.60 -12.11 12.78
C TRP A 332 0.26 -11.57 13.92
N LEU A 333 1.47 -11.13 13.60
CA LEU A 333 2.41 -10.53 14.55
C LEU A 333 2.42 -9.01 14.34
N ARG A 334 2.14 -8.25 15.40
CA ARG A 334 2.17 -6.79 15.33
C ARG A 334 3.58 -6.26 15.53
N SER A 335 4.09 -5.51 14.56
CA SER A 335 5.37 -4.80 14.64
C SER A 335 5.25 -3.59 15.58
N PHE A 336 6.21 -3.43 16.50
CA PHE A 336 6.25 -2.29 17.43
C PHE A 336 6.75 -0.99 16.78
N GLU A 337 7.61 -1.13 15.76
CA GLU A 337 8.21 0.00 15.05
C GLU A 337 7.19 0.65 14.11
N THR A 338 6.38 -0.18 13.44
CA THR A 338 5.49 0.25 12.35
C THR A 338 4.00 0.20 12.70
N GLY A 339 3.64 -0.44 13.82
CA GLY A 339 2.26 -0.72 14.23
C GLY A 339 1.51 -1.76 13.37
N ARG A 340 2.10 -2.18 12.24
CA ARG A 340 1.50 -3.06 11.22
C ARG A 340 1.42 -4.52 11.67
N GLU A 341 0.52 -5.27 11.03
CA GLU A 341 0.45 -6.73 11.18
C GLU A 341 1.21 -7.46 10.06
N ILE A 342 2.07 -8.38 10.45
CA ILE A 342 2.89 -9.23 9.57
C ILE A 342 2.40 -10.68 9.71
N LEU A 343 2.16 -11.37 8.58
CA LEU A 343 1.73 -12.77 8.62
C LEU A 343 2.86 -13.68 9.11
N ASN A 344 2.60 -14.45 10.16
CA ASN A 344 3.45 -15.52 10.61
C ASN A 344 3.24 -16.75 9.72
N TYR A 345 4.07 -16.88 8.67
CA TYR A 345 3.86 -17.89 7.63
C TYR A 345 3.96 -19.34 8.17
N ASP A 346 4.74 -19.58 9.23
CA ASP A 346 4.83 -20.91 9.86
C ASP A 346 3.53 -21.30 10.59
N GLU A 347 2.83 -20.35 11.20
CA GLU A 347 1.51 -20.59 11.82
C GLU A 347 0.40 -20.65 10.77
N TYR A 348 0.50 -19.86 9.70
CA TYR A 348 -0.37 -20.00 8.53
C TYR A 348 -0.28 -21.41 7.92
N LEU A 349 0.92 -21.94 7.71
CA LEU A 349 1.08 -23.31 7.21
C LEU A 349 0.49 -24.36 8.15
N LYS A 350 0.63 -24.21 9.47
CA LYS A 350 0.01 -25.13 10.46
C LYS A 350 -1.52 -25.08 10.45
N GLU A 351 -2.11 -23.91 10.18
CA GLU A 351 -3.55 -23.69 10.20
C GLU A 351 -4.25 -24.15 8.90
N PHE A 352 -3.54 -24.09 7.75
CA PHE A 352 -4.15 -24.21 6.42
C PHE A 352 -3.54 -25.28 5.49
N ALA A 353 -2.37 -25.85 5.78
CA ALA A 353 -1.74 -26.80 4.85
C ALA A 353 -2.38 -28.20 4.93
N LEU A 354 -2.90 -28.66 3.79
CA LEU A 354 -3.16 -30.07 3.52
C LEU A 354 -2.00 -30.63 2.66
N GLU A 355 -1.32 -31.62 3.23
CA GLU A 355 -0.21 -32.47 2.74
C GLU A 355 0.63 -32.13 1.49
N ASN A 356 1.94 -32.34 1.63
CA ASN A 356 2.95 -32.55 0.58
C ASN A 356 3.28 -31.35 -0.35
N PRO A 357 4.25 -30.49 0.04
CA PRO A 357 4.89 -29.60 -0.93
C PRO A 357 5.67 -30.40 -1.98
N ILE A 358 5.25 -30.33 -3.24
CA ILE A 358 5.99 -30.90 -4.36
C ILE A 358 7.26 -30.07 -4.59
N ASP A 359 8.42 -30.67 -4.33
CA ASP A 359 9.71 -30.01 -4.46
C ASP A 359 10.04 -29.70 -5.94
N GLY A 360 10.73 -28.58 -6.19
CA GLY A 360 11.14 -28.13 -7.53
C GLY A 360 10.39 -26.92 -8.12
N HIS A 361 9.39 -26.35 -7.46
CA HIS A 361 8.80 -25.07 -7.90
C HIS A 361 9.79 -23.89 -7.80
N PRO A 362 9.74 -22.89 -8.72
CA PRO A 362 10.65 -21.76 -8.70
C PRO A 362 10.48 -20.92 -7.42
N LYS A 363 11.55 -20.23 -6.99
CA LYS A 363 11.61 -19.40 -5.76
C LYS A 363 10.67 -18.18 -5.81
N ARG A 364 9.37 -18.41 -5.63
CA ARG A 364 8.32 -17.39 -5.43
C ARG A 364 8.51 -16.68 -4.07
N SER A 365 7.88 -15.52 -3.90
CA SER A 365 7.76 -14.79 -2.64
C SER A 365 6.30 -14.68 -2.25
N ILE A 366 6.01 -14.93 -0.97
CA ILE A 366 4.70 -14.64 -0.38
C ILE A 366 4.71 -13.20 0.11
N GLU A 367 3.69 -12.45 -0.27
CA GLU A 367 3.41 -11.10 0.22
C GLU A 367 2.02 -11.13 0.86
N ALA A 368 1.95 -10.96 2.18
CA ALA A 368 0.71 -11.08 2.94
C ALA A 368 0.56 -9.92 3.92
N SER A 369 -0.61 -9.29 3.92
CA SER A 369 -0.92 -8.12 4.74
C SER A 369 -2.42 -8.03 5.06
N ARG A 370 -2.75 -7.41 6.19
CA ARG A 370 -4.12 -7.10 6.60
C ARG A 370 -4.22 -5.62 6.98
N GLU A 371 -5.39 -5.03 6.75
CA GLU A 371 -5.76 -3.72 7.30
C GLU A 371 -7.26 -3.65 7.59
N THR A 372 -7.66 -2.83 8.58
CA THR A 372 -9.06 -2.48 8.86
C THR A 372 -9.30 -0.99 8.64
N GLY A 373 -10.26 -0.66 7.78
CA GLY A 373 -10.73 0.71 7.55
C GLY A 373 -12.20 0.91 7.91
N VAL A 374 -12.60 2.15 8.09
CA VAL A 374 -14.01 2.58 8.05
C VAL A 374 -14.20 3.51 6.86
N LEU A 375 -15.29 3.30 6.13
CA LEU A 375 -15.66 3.97 4.90
C LEU A 375 -17.01 4.67 5.07
N PHE A 376 -17.20 5.81 4.43
CA PHE A 376 -18.51 6.43 4.27
C PHE A 376 -19.12 5.99 2.94
N VAL A 377 -19.89 4.89 2.97
CA VAL A 377 -20.58 4.29 1.82
C VAL A 377 -21.57 3.23 2.31
N ASP A 378 -22.70 3.06 1.61
CA ASP A 378 -23.66 1.98 1.87
C ASP A 378 -23.12 0.62 1.39
N LEU A 379 -23.31 -0.45 2.18
CA LEU A 379 -22.83 -1.80 1.85
C LEU A 379 -23.27 -2.30 0.46
N PRO A 380 -24.56 -2.17 0.04
CA PRO A 380 -25.01 -2.61 -1.28
C PRO A 380 -24.21 -2.01 -2.44
N ARG A 381 -23.89 -0.71 -2.33
CA ARG A 381 -23.14 0.03 -3.34
C ARG A 381 -21.69 -0.45 -3.40
N LEU A 382 -21.05 -0.65 -2.25
CA LEU A 382 -19.68 -1.13 -2.20
C LEU A 382 -19.52 -2.54 -2.80
N VAL A 383 -20.45 -3.45 -2.48
CA VAL A 383 -20.50 -4.79 -3.08
C VAL A 383 -20.73 -4.71 -4.59
N GLN A 384 -21.68 -3.89 -5.05
CA GLN A 384 -21.95 -3.71 -6.48
C GLN A 384 -20.72 -3.18 -7.24
N SER A 385 -20.05 -2.15 -6.72
CA SER A 385 -18.85 -1.58 -7.35
C SER A 385 -17.62 -2.51 -7.32
N PHE A 386 -17.62 -3.59 -6.54
CA PHE A 386 -16.58 -4.62 -6.58
C PHE A 386 -16.92 -5.81 -7.49
N LEU A 387 -18.20 -6.00 -7.84
CA LEU A 387 -18.66 -7.03 -8.79
C LEU A 387 -18.72 -6.54 -10.25
N ASP A 388 -18.58 -5.23 -10.48
CA ASP A 388 -18.41 -4.60 -11.79
C ASP A 388 -16.91 -4.30 -12.01
N ALA A 389 -16.32 -4.87 -13.07
CA ALA A 389 -14.89 -4.73 -13.34
C ALA A 389 -14.46 -3.29 -13.68
N ASN A 390 -15.35 -2.47 -14.26
CA ASN A 390 -15.05 -1.08 -14.57
C ASN A 390 -15.09 -0.25 -13.29
N GLN A 391 -16.19 -0.35 -12.53
CA GLN A 391 -16.32 0.35 -11.25
C GLN A 391 -15.21 -0.03 -10.27
N TRP A 392 -14.80 -1.31 -10.23
CA TRP A 392 -13.71 -1.75 -9.37
C TRP A 392 -12.37 -1.11 -9.76
N LYS A 393 -12.05 -1.02 -11.06
CA LYS A 393 -10.87 -0.27 -11.53
C LYS A 393 -10.99 1.23 -11.19
N GLU A 394 -12.15 1.82 -11.40
CA GLU A 394 -12.45 3.22 -11.09
C GLU A 394 -12.35 3.56 -9.59
N MET A 395 -12.57 2.56 -8.71
CA MET A 395 -12.33 2.69 -7.28
C MET A 395 -10.84 2.72 -6.89
N PHE A 396 -9.96 2.18 -7.74
CA PHE A 396 -8.55 1.94 -7.44
C PHE A 396 -7.59 2.39 -8.57
N PRO A 397 -7.69 3.63 -9.08
CA PRO A 397 -7.03 4.03 -10.33
C PRO A 397 -5.49 4.03 -10.27
N CYS A 398 -4.89 4.22 -9.10
CA CYS A 398 -3.44 4.13 -8.90
C CYS A 398 -2.92 2.69 -8.69
N LEU A 399 -3.81 1.75 -8.36
CA LEU A 399 -3.49 0.36 -8.06
C LEU A 399 -3.88 -0.61 -9.19
N ILE A 400 -4.85 -0.27 -10.03
CA ILE A 400 -5.35 -1.11 -11.13
C ILE A 400 -5.30 -0.32 -12.46
N SER A 401 -4.46 -0.75 -13.40
CA SER A 401 -4.43 -0.20 -14.77
C SER A 401 -5.45 -0.88 -15.69
N LYS A 402 -5.73 -2.16 -15.47
CA LYS A 402 -6.72 -2.94 -16.22
C LYS A 402 -7.48 -3.88 -15.29
N ALA A 403 -8.78 -4.04 -15.54
CA ALA A 403 -9.58 -5.13 -14.97
C ALA A 403 -10.57 -5.61 -16.02
N ALA A 404 -10.95 -6.89 -15.96
CA ALA A 404 -12.01 -7.47 -16.79
C ALA A 404 -12.67 -8.65 -16.08
N THR A 405 -13.98 -8.79 -16.26
CA THR A 405 -14.67 -10.07 -16.02
C THR A 405 -14.44 -10.95 -17.25
N VAL A 406 -13.76 -12.08 -17.06
CA VAL A 406 -13.40 -13.05 -18.10
C VAL A 406 -14.55 -14.04 -18.33
N ASP A 407 -15.22 -14.47 -17.25
CA ASP A 407 -16.34 -15.42 -17.30
C ASP A 407 -17.27 -15.20 -16.07
N VAL A 408 -18.52 -15.66 -16.15
CA VAL A 408 -19.52 -15.54 -15.07
C VAL A 408 -20.08 -16.93 -14.73
N ILE A 409 -19.41 -17.60 -13.80
CA ILE A 409 -19.65 -18.99 -13.39
C ILE A 409 -20.93 -19.12 -12.55
N ASN A 410 -21.26 -18.09 -11.75
CA ASN A 410 -22.55 -17.95 -11.09
C ASN A 410 -22.98 -16.47 -11.05
N ASN A 411 -24.25 -16.19 -11.34
CA ASN A 411 -24.76 -14.82 -11.33
C ASN A 411 -25.06 -14.28 -9.92
N GLY A 412 -25.28 -15.16 -8.94
CA GLY A 412 -25.74 -14.81 -7.60
C GLY A 412 -27.22 -14.39 -7.55
N GLU A 413 -27.75 -14.26 -6.34
CA GLU A 413 -29.16 -14.00 -6.06
C GLU A 413 -29.39 -12.64 -5.38
N GLY A 414 -30.55 -12.02 -5.65
CA GLY A 414 -30.92 -10.72 -5.09
C GLY A 414 -30.11 -9.53 -5.64
N PRO A 415 -30.36 -8.30 -5.15
CA PRO A 415 -29.75 -7.08 -5.69
C PRO A 415 -28.23 -7.04 -5.49
N ASN A 416 -27.74 -7.54 -4.35
CA ASN A 416 -26.31 -7.59 -4.02
C ASN A 416 -25.62 -8.86 -4.57
N ARG A 417 -26.34 -9.69 -5.34
CA ARG A 417 -25.83 -10.89 -6.01
C ARG A 417 -25.15 -11.89 -5.07
N ASN A 418 -25.82 -12.24 -3.97
CA ASN A 418 -25.33 -13.23 -3.00
C ASN A 418 -25.00 -14.56 -3.70
N GLY A 419 -23.79 -15.08 -3.51
CA GLY A 419 -23.32 -16.30 -4.15
C GLY A 419 -22.77 -16.13 -5.56
N ALA A 420 -22.59 -14.90 -6.06
CA ALA A 420 -22.00 -14.64 -7.38
C ALA A 420 -20.54 -15.12 -7.45
N VAL A 421 -20.19 -15.76 -8.57
CA VAL A 421 -18.85 -16.29 -8.87
C VAL A 421 -18.45 -15.81 -10.26
N GLN A 422 -17.37 -15.03 -10.34
CA GLN A 422 -16.84 -14.46 -11.57
C GLN A 422 -15.38 -14.86 -11.74
N LEU A 423 -14.96 -15.23 -12.95
CA LEU A 423 -13.54 -15.29 -13.29
C LEU A 423 -13.10 -13.88 -13.69
N MET A 424 -12.05 -13.38 -13.05
CA MET A 424 -11.58 -12.01 -13.16
C MET A 424 -10.12 -11.96 -13.59
N PHE A 425 -9.77 -10.91 -14.33
CA PHE A 425 -8.41 -10.51 -14.64
C PHE A 425 -8.15 -9.11 -14.05
N ALA A 426 -6.95 -8.89 -13.53
CA ALA A 426 -6.44 -7.55 -13.22
C ALA A 426 -4.96 -7.39 -13.62
N GLU A 427 -4.61 -6.19 -14.08
CA GLU A 427 -3.23 -5.71 -14.13
C GLU A 427 -3.07 -4.69 -12.98
N LEU A 428 -2.30 -5.07 -11.95
CA LEU A 428 -2.00 -4.20 -10.81
C LEU A 428 -0.75 -3.36 -11.10
N GLN A 429 -0.75 -2.10 -10.66
CA GLN A 429 0.32 -1.14 -10.90
C GLN A 429 0.68 -0.33 -9.64
N ILE A 430 1.79 0.39 -9.73
CA ILE A 430 2.02 1.66 -9.04
C ILE A 430 2.35 2.72 -10.09
N LEU A 431 2.26 4.01 -9.75
CA LEU A 431 2.33 5.12 -10.71
C LEU A 431 3.76 5.47 -11.18
N THR A 432 4.53 4.47 -11.62
CA THR A 432 5.87 4.63 -12.20
C THR A 432 6.17 3.57 -13.26
N PRO A 433 6.92 3.89 -14.34
CA PRO A 433 7.44 2.90 -15.30
C PRO A 433 8.66 2.13 -14.77
N MET A 434 9.08 2.37 -13.52
CA MET A 434 10.25 1.75 -12.88
C MET A 434 9.95 0.41 -12.20
N VAL A 435 8.67 0.07 -12.03
CA VAL A 435 8.20 -1.19 -11.44
C VAL A 435 7.19 -1.82 -12.40
N ALA A 436 7.46 -3.04 -12.85
CA ALA A 436 6.60 -3.75 -13.79
C ALA A 436 5.23 -4.09 -13.17
N THR A 437 4.19 -4.08 -14.00
CA THR A 437 2.84 -4.46 -13.57
C THR A 437 2.73 -5.94 -13.18
N ARG A 438 1.80 -6.23 -12.27
CA ARG A 438 1.48 -7.57 -11.79
C ARG A 438 0.15 -8.02 -12.40
N GLU A 439 0.22 -8.88 -13.39
CA GLU A 439 -0.95 -9.50 -14.01
C GLU A 439 -1.41 -10.69 -13.15
N VAL A 440 -2.71 -10.73 -12.82
CA VAL A 440 -3.33 -11.78 -12.00
C VAL A 440 -4.66 -12.23 -12.59
N TYR A 441 -4.88 -13.55 -12.58
CA TYR A 441 -6.16 -14.18 -12.88
C TYR A 441 -6.69 -14.86 -11.61
N PHE A 442 -7.94 -14.61 -11.25
CA PHE A 442 -8.54 -15.10 -10.01
C PHE A 442 -10.06 -15.27 -10.14
N VAL A 443 -10.62 -16.21 -9.39
CA VAL A 443 -12.06 -16.30 -9.20
C VAL A 443 -12.45 -15.39 -8.04
N ARG A 444 -13.39 -14.47 -8.28
CA ARG A 444 -14.05 -13.65 -7.27
C ARG A 444 -15.35 -14.32 -6.84
N TYR A 445 -15.51 -14.59 -5.56
CA TYR A 445 -16.73 -15.14 -4.97
C TYR A 445 -17.27 -14.18 -3.90
N CYS A 446 -18.53 -13.75 -4.08
CA CYS A 446 -19.22 -12.84 -3.16
C CYS A 446 -20.32 -13.60 -2.40
N LYS A 447 -20.36 -13.45 -1.08
CA LYS A 447 -21.27 -14.17 -0.19
C LYS A 447 -21.70 -13.28 0.97
N GLN A 448 -22.99 -13.32 1.30
CA GLN A 448 -23.49 -12.78 2.57
C GLN A 448 -23.16 -13.78 3.69
N LEU A 449 -22.52 -13.30 4.77
CA LEU A 449 -22.17 -14.10 5.95
C LEU A 449 -23.24 -13.99 7.04
N SER A 450 -23.82 -12.79 7.22
CA SER A 450 -24.90 -12.51 8.15
C SER A 450 -25.77 -11.35 7.63
N GLY A 451 -26.81 -10.95 8.36
CA GLY A 451 -27.65 -9.80 7.97
C GLY A 451 -26.83 -8.52 7.70
N GLU A 452 -25.80 -8.27 8.51
CA GLU A 452 -24.97 -7.06 8.48
C GLU A 452 -23.58 -7.28 7.85
N GLN A 453 -23.20 -8.52 7.51
CA GLN A 453 -21.83 -8.85 7.09
C GLN A 453 -21.78 -9.61 5.76
N TRP A 454 -20.88 -9.16 4.89
CA TRP A 454 -20.61 -9.70 3.56
C TRP A 454 -19.11 -10.00 3.41
N ALA A 455 -18.79 -10.90 2.49
CA ALA A 455 -17.42 -11.21 2.12
C ALA A 455 -17.27 -11.30 0.61
N ILE A 456 -16.12 -10.84 0.12
CA ILE A 456 -15.69 -10.96 -1.27
C ILE A 456 -14.29 -11.56 -1.23
N VAL A 457 -14.17 -12.82 -1.67
CA VAL A 457 -12.89 -13.54 -1.75
C VAL A 457 -12.39 -13.62 -3.19
N ASP A 458 -11.10 -13.32 -3.36
CA ASP A 458 -10.35 -13.46 -4.60
C ASP A 458 -9.30 -14.58 -4.44
N VAL A 459 -9.33 -15.60 -5.30
CA VAL A 459 -8.37 -16.71 -5.28
C VAL A 459 -8.01 -17.18 -6.69
N SER A 460 -6.72 -17.38 -6.99
CA SER A 460 -6.26 -17.99 -8.23
C SER A 460 -6.49 -19.50 -8.20
N ILE A 461 -6.95 -20.07 -9.31
CA ILE A 461 -7.19 -21.51 -9.44
C ILE A 461 -6.19 -22.15 -10.41
N ASP A 462 -5.69 -23.33 -10.06
CA ASP A 462 -4.74 -24.06 -10.92
C ASP A 462 -5.38 -24.47 -12.25
N LYS A 463 -4.55 -24.60 -13.29
CA LYS A 463 -4.90 -25.04 -14.66
C LYS A 463 -5.73 -24.08 -15.52
N VAL A 464 -6.25 -22.97 -14.97
CA VAL A 464 -6.58 -21.79 -15.81
C VAL A 464 -5.34 -21.30 -16.55
N GLU A 465 -4.18 -21.41 -15.88
CA GLU A 465 -2.87 -21.02 -16.38
C GLU A 465 -2.35 -21.90 -17.54
N ASP A 466 -2.84 -23.13 -17.74
CA ASP A 466 -2.31 -24.06 -18.76
C ASP A 466 -2.64 -23.63 -20.21
N ASN A 467 -3.68 -22.80 -20.39
CA ASN A 467 -4.07 -22.19 -21.67
C ASN A 467 -3.59 -20.73 -21.81
N ILE A 468 -2.86 -20.21 -20.83
CA ILE A 468 -2.29 -18.86 -20.81
C ILE A 468 -0.78 -19.01 -21.04
N ASP A 469 -0.15 -18.08 -21.75
CA ASP A 469 1.31 -18.12 -21.93
C ASP A 469 2.00 -18.01 -20.56
N ALA A 470 2.76 -19.04 -20.19
CA ALA A 470 3.42 -19.15 -18.89
C ALA A 470 4.41 -18.01 -18.60
N SER A 471 4.85 -17.26 -19.63
CA SER A 471 5.66 -16.04 -19.46
C SER A 471 4.86 -14.84 -18.90
N LEU A 472 3.53 -14.89 -18.91
CA LEU A 472 2.64 -13.89 -18.34
C LEU A 472 2.36 -14.11 -16.84
N VAL A 473 2.52 -15.34 -16.33
CA VAL A 473 2.11 -15.75 -14.97
C VAL A 473 3.13 -15.29 -13.92
N LYS A 474 3.15 -13.97 -13.66
CA LYS A 474 4.07 -13.32 -12.70
C LYS A 474 3.58 -13.40 -11.26
N CYS A 475 2.26 -13.51 -11.03
CA CYS A 475 1.63 -13.41 -9.71
C CYS A 475 0.39 -14.30 -9.61
N ARG A 476 0.13 -14.86 -8.42
CA ARG A 476 -1.11 -15.57 -8.07
C ARG A 476 -1.75 -14.95 -6.82
N LYS A 477 -3.08 -14.92 -6.76
CA LYS A 477 -3.85 -14.61 -5.54
C LYS A 477 -3.98 -15.88 -4.70
N ARG A 478 -3.41 -15.87 -3.49
CA ARG A 478 -3.90 -16.72 -2.39
C ARG A 478 -5.19 -16.09 -1.83
N PRO A 479 -6.00 -16.80 -1.03
CA PRO A 479 -7.26 -16.27 -0.48
C PRO A 479 -7.11 -14.87 0.10
N SER A 480 -7.68 -13.91 -0.63
CA SER A 480 -7.56 -12.47 -0.43
C SER A 480 -8.92 -11.80 -0.60
N GLY A 481 -8.99 -10.49 -0.42
CA GLY A 481 -10.20 -9.69 -0.64
C GLY A 481 -10.61 -9.03 0.66
N CYS A 482 -11.90 -9.02 0.97
CA CYS A 482 -12.37 -8.30 2.14
C CYS A 482 -13.62 -8.89 2.80
N ILE A 483 -13.72 -8.64 4.11
CA ILE A 483 -14.95 -8.72 4.88
C ILE A 483 -15.51 -7.30 5.02
N ILE A 484 -16.76 -7.10 4.63
CA ILE A 484 -17.49 -5.83 4.71
C ILE A 484 -18.57 -5.99 5.77
N GLU A 485 -18.58 -5.10 6.75
CA GLU A 485 -19.47 -5.10 7.90
C GLU A 485 -20.22 -3.76 7.94
N ASP A 486 -21.54 -3.81 7.80
CA ASP A 486 -22.39 -2.61 7.84
C ASP A 486 -22.34 -1.95 9.24
N LYS A 487 -22.47 -0.63 9.26
CA LYS A 487 -22.44 0.20 10.46
C LYS A 487 -23.48 1.32 10.37
N SER A 488 -24.16 1.52 11.49
CA SER A 488 -25.17 2.56 11.68
C SER A 488 -24.76 3.90 11.07
N ASN A 489 -25.69 4.54 10.36
CA ASN A 489 -25.51 5.83 9.66
C ASN A 489 -24.67 5.76 8.36
N ALA A 490 -24.90 4.77 7.48
CA ALA A 490 -24.28 4.66 6.15
C ALA A 490 -22.74 4.61 6.16
N HIS A 491 -22.19 3.85 7.10
CA HIS A 491 -20.75 3.56 7.16
C HIS A 491 -20.54 2.06 6.93
N CYS A 492 -19.43 1.69 6.27
CA CYS A 492 -18.97 0.30 6.23
C CYS A 492 -17.63 0.19 6.95
N LYS A 493 -17.49 -0.79 7.84
CA LYS A 493 -16.17 -1.26 8.27
C LYS A 493 -15.70 -2.33 7.30
N VAL A 494 -14.46 -2.22 6.82
CA VAL A 494 -13.87 -3.17 5.87
C VAL A 494 -12.57 -3.70 6.45
N ILE A 495 -12.48 -5.03 6.55
CA ILE A 495 -11.23 -5.73 6.87
C ILE A 495 -10.70 -6.31 5.55
N TRP A 496 -9.60 -5.78 5.05
CA TRP A 496 -8.97 -6.21 3.81
C TRP A 496 -7.79 -7.15 4.12
N VAL A 497 -7.72 -8.27 3.40
CA VAL A 497 -6.59 -9.21 3.44
C VAL A 497 -6.03 -9.32 2.02
N GLU A 498 -4.77 -8.97 1.85
CA GLU A 498 -4.09 -9.01 0.55
C GLU A 498 -2.93 -10.01 0.64
N HIS A 499 -3.09 -11.13 -0.04
CA HIS A 499 -2.22 -12.31 0.03
C HIS A 499 -1.84 -12.79 -1.39
N LEU A 500 -0.64 -12.44 -1.84
CA LEU A 500 -0.12 -12.82 -3.14
C LEU A 500 1.05 -13.79 -3.04
N GLU A 501 1.17 -14.63 -4.07
CA GLU A 501 2.34 -15.44 -4.34
C GLU A 501 2.97 -14.96 -5.67
N CYS A 502 4.07 -14.21 -5.58
CA CYS A 502 4.71 -13.52 -6.69
C CYS A 502 5.98 -14.27 -7.15
N GLN A 503 6.25 -14.29 -8.46
CA GLN A 503 7.58 -14.63 -8.96
C GLN A 503 8.54 -13.47 -8.66
N LYS A 504 9.74 -13.76 -8.13
CA LYS A 504 10.74 -12.74 -7.79
C LYS A 504 11.24 -12.02 -9.04
N SER A 505 10.77 -10.80 -9.26
CA SER A 505 11.13 -9.94 -10.38
C SER A 505 12.29 -8.99 -10.04
N ALA A 506 12.91 -8.39 -11.07
CA ALA A 506 13.95 -7.38 -10.92
C ALA A 506 13.32 -5.99 -10.69
N VAL A 507 13.12 -5.62 -9.42
CA VAL A 507 12.66 -4.28 -9.01
C VAL A 507 13.84 -3.29 -9.02
N HIS A 508 13.62 -2.06 -9.51
CA HIS A 508 14.64 -1.00 -9.46
C HIS A 508 15.04 -0.66 -8.01
N SER A 509 16.31 -0.35 -7.75
CA SER A 509 16.89 -0.27 -6.39
C SER A 509 16.10 0.62 -5.43
N MET A 510 15.76 1.84 -5.84
CA MET A 510 14.96 2.80 -5.06
C MET A 510 13.57 2.27 -4.67
N TYR A 511 12.94 1.46 -5.52
CA TYR A 511 11.60 0.89 -5.29
C TYR A 511 11.66 -0.48 -4.58
N ARG A 512 12.86 -1.05 -4.38
CA ARG A 512 13.01 -2.39 -3.77
C ARG A 512 12.48 -2.44 -2.33
N THR A 513 12.65 -1.36 -1.56
CA THR A 513 12.15 -1.26 -0.18
C THR A 513 10.62 -1.28 -0.15
N ILE A 514 9.97 -0.39 -0.91
CA ILE A 514 8.51 -0.26 -0.89
C ILE A 514 7.78 -1.47 -1.50
N VAL A 515 8.35 -2.10 -2.53
CA VAL A 515 7.76 -3.32 -3.11
C VAL A 515 7.93 -4.51 -2.16
N ASN A 516 9.15 -4.76 -1.65
CA ASN A 516 9.42 -5.95 -0.84
C ASN A 516 8.81 -5.89 0.58
N SER A 517 8.49 -4.71 1.09
CA SER A 517 7.84 -4.53 2.41
C SER A 517 6.31 -4.63 2.37
N GLY A 518 5.73 -4.97 1.20
CA GLY A 518 4.29 -4.99 0.99
C GLY A 518 3.61 -3.61 0.98
N LEU A 519 4.37 -2.50 1.10
CA LEU A 519 3.81 -1.15 1.07
C LEU A 519 3.14 -0.83 -0.27
N ALA A 520 3.76 -1.21 -1.39
CA ALA A 520 3.30 -0.85 -2.73
C ALA A 520 1.93 -1.45 -3.09
N PHE A 521 1.69 -2.72 -2.72
CA PHE A 521 0.54 -3.51 -3.17
C PHE A 521 -0.34 -4.10 -2.05
N GLY A 522 0.03 -3.90 -0.78
CA GLY A 522 -0.62 -4.54 0.37
C GLY A 522 -1.89 -3.85 0.87
N ALA A 523 -2.62 -4.54 1.75
CA ALA A 523 -3.97 -4.20 2.22
C ALA A 523 -4.13 -2.75 2.71
N ARG A 524 -3.10 -2.18 3.37
CA ARG A 524 -3.16 -0.81 3.88
C ARG A 524 -3.17 0.25 2.78
N HIS A 525 -2.55 -0.01 1.62
CA HIS A 525 -2.68 0.86 0.44
C HIS A 525 -4.07 0.73 -0.19
N TRP A 526 -4.61 -0.49 -0.33
CA TRP A 526 -5.99 -0.72 -0.79
C TRP A 526 -7.01 0.04 0.09
N VAL A 527 -6.93 -0.10 1.41
CA VAL A 527 -7.84 0.60 2.34
C VAL A 527 -7.71 2.12 2.27
N ALA A 528 -6.48 2.67 2.24
CA ALA A 528 -6.26 4.11 2.15
C ALA A 528 -6.79 4.72 0.83
N THR A 529 -6.62 4.03 -0.29
CA THR A 529 -7.15 4.46 -1.59
C THR A 529 -8.68 4.31 -1.66
N LEU A 530 -9.24 3.25 -1.05
CA LEU A 530 -10.69 3.05 -0.94
C LEU A 530 -11.36 4.14 -0.10
N GLN A 531 -10.79 4.51 1.05
CA GLN A 531 -11.26 5.61 1.91
C GLN A 531 -11.30 6.93 1.13
N LEU A 532 -10.19 7.30 0.51
CA LEU A 532 -10.06 8.51 -0.29
C LEU A 532 -11.07 8.58 -1.45
N GLN A 533 -11.39 7.43 -2.07
CA GLN A 533 -12.37 7.38 -3.15
C GLN A 533 -13.82 7.38 -2.66
N CYS A 534 -14.12 6.73 -1.53
CA CYS A 534 -15.44 6.83 -0.87
C CYS A 534 -15.76 8.29 -0.48
N GLU A 535 -14.79 9.03 0.10
CA GLU A 535 -14.98 10.47 0.41
C GLU A 535 -15.38 11.27 -0.83
N ARG A 536 -14.75 11.03 -1.99
CA ARG A 536 -15.08 11.70 -3.25
C ARG A 536 -16.48 11.33 -3.76
N LEU A 537 -16.91 10.08 -3.63
CA LEU A 537 -18.23 9.63 -4.07
C LEU A 537 -19.38 10.37 -3.37
N VAL A 538 -19.18 10.80 -2.12
CA VAL A 538 -20.15 11.63 -1.38
C VAL A 538 -20.51 12.90 -2.15
N PHE A 539 -19.55 13.57 -2.78
CA PHE A 539 -19.79 14.83 -3.50
C PHE A 539 -20.69 14.64 -4.73
N PHE A 540 -20.73 13.43 -5.31
CA PHE A 540 -21.67 13.10 -6.38
C PHE A 540 -23.05 12.74 -5.84
N MET A 541 -23.13 12.06 -4.69
CA MET A 541 -24.40 11.71 -4.03
C MET A 541 -25.11 12.92 -3.42
N ALA A 542 -24.36 13.83 -2.77
CA ALA A 542 -24.91 14.89 -1.94
C ALA A 542 -25.86 15.83 -2.70
N THR A 543 -27.05 16.03 -2.16
CA THR A 543 -28.03 17.03 -2.62
C THR A 543 -27.64 18.45 -2.22
N ASN A 544 -26.81 18.61 -1.19
CA ASN A 544 -26.14 19.84 -0.79
C ASN A 544 -24.67 19.52 -0.43
N VAL A 545 -23.71 20.10 -1.17
CA VAL A 545 -22.29 20.06 -0.80
C VAL A 545 -21.97 21.27 0.08
N PRO A 546 -21.34 21.11 1.25
CA PRO A 546 -20.98 22.24 2.13
C PRO A 546 -20.12 23.29 1.43
N MET A 547 -20.67 24.49 1.22
CA MET A 547 -19.98 25.56 0.46
C MET A 547 -18.91 26.31 1.27
N LYS A 548 -18.77 26.02 2.57
CA LYS A 548 -17.94 26.80 3.50
C LYS A 548 -16.46 26.82 3.10
N ASP A 549 -15.95 25.68 2.65
CA ASP A 549 -14.55 25.45 2.32
C ASP A 549 -14.36 25.35 0.80
N SER A 550 -15.19 26.02 -0.01
CA SER A 550 -15.17 25.90 -1.48
C SER A 550 -15.67 27.14 -2.25
N THR A 551 -14.75 27.83 -2.92
CA THR A 551 -14.93 29.14 -3.57
C THR A 551 -15.05 29.08 -5.10
N GLY A 552 -15.37 30.20 -5.74
CA GLY A 552 -15.30 30.40 -7.20
C GLY A 552 -16.43 29.81 -8.05
N VAL A 553 -17.18 28.84 -7.53
CA VAL A 553 -18.23 28.13 -8.28
C VAL A 553 -19.57 28.24 -7.54
N ALA A 554 -20.53 28.96 -8.11
CA ALA A 554 -21.79 29.24 -7.44
C ALA A 554 -22.76 28.04 -7.41
N THR A 555 -22.86 27.26 -8.49
CA THR A 555 -23.89 26.22 -8.65
C THR A 555 -23.39 24.85 -8.17
N LEU A 556 -24.27 24.05 -7.55
CA LEU A 556 -23.97 22.66 -7.21
C LEU A 556 -23.67 21.82 -8.46
N ALA A 557 -24.38 22.08 -9.56
CA ALA A 557 -24.14 21.43 -10.85
C ALA A 557 -22.71 21.71 -11.36
N GLY A 558 -22.26 22.97 -11.33
CA GLY A 558 -20.90 23.36 -11.68
C GLY A 558 -19.85 22.65 -10.84
N ARG A 559 -20.03 22.61 -9.51
CA ARG A 559 -19.13 21.87 -8.61
C ARG A 559 -19.05 20.38 -9.00
N LYS A 560 -20.18 19.72 -9.25
CA LYS A 560 -20.21 18.30 -9.67
C LYS A 560 -19.56 18.07 -11.04
N SER A 561 -19.77 18.96 -12.02
CA SER A 561 -19.14 18.84 -13.34
C SER A 561 -17.62 19.08 -13.30
N ILE A 562 -17.13 20.01 -12.48
CA ILE A 562 -15.68 20.20 -12.26
C ILE A 562 -15.06 18.97 -11.58
N LEU A 563 -15.72 18.40 -10.56
CA LEU A 563 -15.24 17.18 -9.90
C LEU A 563 -15.19 15.98 -10.86
N LYS A 564 -16.18 15.82 -11.76
CA LYS A 564 -16.13 14.81 -12.84
C LYS A 564 -14.96 15.04 -13.80
N LEU A 565 -14.74 16.29 -14.22
CA LEU A 565 -13.63 16.66 -15.11
C LEU A 565 -12.27 16.35 -14.47
N ALA A 566 -12.09 16.72 -13.20
CA ALA A 566 -10.89 16.45 -12.42
C ALA A 566 -10.67 14.95 -12.19
N GLN A 567 -11.71 14.19 -11.84
CA GLN A 567 -11.64 12.74 -11.70
C GLN A 567 -11.17 12.06 -13.01
N ARG A 568 -11.74 12.46 -14.16
CA ARG A 568 -11.32 11.96 -15.48
C ARG A 568 -9.88 12.35 -15.83
N MET A 569 -9.47 13.58 -15.47
CA MET A 569 -8.10 14.07 -15.64
C MET A 569 -7.10 13.20 -14.87
N THR A 570 -7.36 12.95 -13.58
CA THR A 570 -6.54 12.09 -12.73
C THR A 570 -6.57 10.63 -13.19
N TRP A 571 -7.69 10.12 -13.70
CA TRP A 571 -7.74 8.78 -14.29
C TRP A 571 -6.90 8.64 -15.57
N SER A 572 -6.96 9.59 -16.52
CA SER A 572 -6.10 9.57 -17.72
C SER A 572 -4.61 9.64 -17.33
N PHE A 573 -4.26 10.45 -16.31
CA PHE A 573 -2.91 10.48 -15.73
C PHE A 573 -2.48 9.11 -15.18
N CYS A 574 -3.26 8.50 -14.27
CA CYS A 574 -2.91 7.21 -13.66
C CYS A 574 -2.77 6.07 -14.69
N HIS A 575 -3.49 6.10 -15.80
CA HIS A 575 -3.33 5.10 -16.87
C HIS A 575 -2.08 5.37 -17.72
N ALA A 576 -1.70 6.63 -17.96
CA ALA A 576 -0.65 7.02 -18.92
C ALA A 576 0.80 6.90 -18.42
N ILE A 577 1.03 6.63 -17.13
CA ILE A 577 2.35 6.71 -16.48
C ILE A 577 2.89 5.39 -15.92
N GLY A 578 2.02 4.40 -15.68
CA GLY A 578 2.44 3.10 -15.16
C GLY A 578 3.18 2.24 -16.20
N ALA A 579 3.83 1.16 -15.72
CA ALA A 579 4.48 0.16 -16.57
C ALA A 579 3.50 -0.77 -17.33
N SER A 580 2.24 -0.37 -17.49
CA SER A 580 1.18 -1.15 -18.15
C SER A 580 1.57 -1.56 -19.57
N SER A 581 1.17 -2.75 -19.98
CA SER A 581 1.42 -3.30 -21.33
C SER A 581 0.83 -2.50 -22.51
N PHE A 582 0.09 -1.41 -22.25
CA PHE A 582 -0.25 -0.40 -23.28
C PHE A 582 0.92 0.55 -23.64
N HIS A 583 1.95 0.65 -22.79
CA HIS A 583 3.02 1.65 -22.93
C HIS A 583 4.38 1.00 -23.23
N THR A 584 4.81 1.10 -24.48
CA THR A 584 6.19 0.78 -24.86
C THR A 584 7.10 1.93 -24.40
N TRP A 585 7.64 1.82 -23.19
CA TRP A 585 8.56 2.80 -22.62
C TRP A 585 9.96 2.68 -23.24
N THR A 586 10.44 3.76 -23.86
CA THR A 586 11.79 3.87 -24.43
C THR A 586 12.62 4.82 -23.56
N LYS A 587 13.77 4.38 -23.05
CA LYS A 587 14.72 5.25 -22.33
C LYS A 587 15.37 6.23 -23.30
N VAL A 588 15.44 7.50 -22.92
CA VAL A 588 16.16 8.56 -23.64
C VAL A 588 17.44 8.91 -22.86
N THR A 589 18.53 9.22 -23.56
CA THR A 589 19.74 9.77 -22.93
C THR A 589 19.54 11.25 -22.61
N SER A 590 19.26 11.61 -21.35
CA SER A 590 19.34 13.00 -20.93
C SER A 590 20.79 13.46 -20.80
N LYS A 591 21.05 14.74 -21.07
CA LYS A 591 22.36 15.40 -20.88
C LYS A 591 22.73 15.54 -19.40
N THR A 592 21.76 15.44 -18.49
CA THR A 592 21.94 15.48 -17.03
C THR A 592 22.09 14.11 -16.38
N GLY A 593 22.01 13.01 -17.15
CA GLY A 593 22.11 11.63 -16.65
C GLY A 593 20.80 11.01 -16.12
N GLU A 594 19.71 11.77 -16.08
CA GLU A 594 18.38 11.33 -15.61
C GLU A 594 17.81 10.14 -16.41
N ASP A 595 17.08 9.23 -15.74
CA ASP A 595 16.35 8.11 -16.40
C ASP A 595 15.00 8.55 -16.97
N ILE A 596 15.05 9.43 -17.97
CA ILE A 596 13.86 9.88 -18.69
C ILE A 596 13.38 8.80 -19.67
N ARG A 597 12.09 8.48 -19.60
CA ARG A 597 11.43 7.47 -20.44
C ARG A 597 10.29 8.11 -21.22
N ILE A 598 10.15 7.75 -22.49
CA ILE A 598 9.09 8.24 -23.36
C ILE A 598 8.22 7.10 -23.89
N SER A 599 6.95 7.40 -24.18
CA SER A 599 6.07 6.57 -25.01
C SER A 599 5.14 7.48 -25.81
N SER A 600 4.65 7.03 -26.96
CA SER A 600 3.79 7.86 -27.82
C SER A 600 2.54 7.10 -28.26
N ARG A 601 1.38 7.74 -28.10
CA ARG A 601 0.06 7.20 -28.43
C ARG A 601 -0.69 8.13 -29.37
N LYS A 602 -1.72 7.62 -30.05
CA LYS A 602 -2.51 8.38 -31.01
C LYS A 602 -3.96 8.42 -30.55
N ASN A 603 -4.50 9.62 -30.33
CA ASN A 603 -5.94 9.80 -30.25
C ASN A 603 -6.50 9.99 -31.67
N LEU A 604 -7.60 9.30 -31.94
CA LEU A 604 -8.34 9.33 -33.19
C LEU A 604 -9.80 9.76 -32.99
N ASN A 605 -10.42 9.33 -31.89
CA ASN A 605 -11.88 9.30 -31.74
C ASN A 605 -12.37 9.75 -30.35
N ASP A 606 -11.50 9.97 -29.35
CA ASP A 606 -11.91 10.38 -28.00
C ASP A 606 -12.04 11.91 -27.94
N PRO A 607 -13.25 12.48 -27.70
CA PRO A 607 -13.46 13.92 -27.57
C PRO A 607 -13.00 14.47 -26.21
N GLY A 608 -12.69 13.61 -25.24
CA GLY A 608 -12.14 13.99 -23.94
C GLY A 608 -10.65 14.31 -23.95
N GLU A 609 -9.96 14.02 -25.05
CA GLU A 609 -8.53 14.28 -25.26
C GLU A 609 -8.29 15.00 -26.59
N PRO A 610 -7.17 15.73 -26.76
CA PRO A 610 -6.85 16.35 -28.05
C PRO A 610 -6.62 15.29 -29.14
N LEU A 611 -7.12 15.54 -30.35
CA LEU A 611 -6.89 14.72 -31.54
C LEU A 611 -5.42 14.80 -31.98
N GLY A 612 -4.80 13.66 -32.31
CA GLY A 612 -3.46 13.62 -32.90
C GLY A 612 -2.45 12.70 -32.20
N LEU A 613 -1.17 13.05 -32.31
CA LEU A 613 -0.03 12.31 -31.74
C LEU A 613 0.36 12.89 -30.37
N ILE A 614 0.07 12.13 -29.32
CA ILE A 614 0.40 12.44 -27.93
C ILE A 614 1.73 11.77 -27.56
N LEU A 615 2.66 12.56 -27.03
CA LEU A 615 3.89 12.08 -26.39
C LEU A 615 3.68 12.11 -24.88
N CYS A 616 3.87 10.97 -24.22
CA CYS A 616 4.00 10.88 -22.76
C CYS A 616 5.49 10.73 -22.41
N ALA A 617 5.97 11.50 -21.45
CA ALA A 617 7.34 11.42 -20.98
C ALA A 617 7.37 11.46 -19.44
N VAL A 618 8.18 10.58 -18.85
CA VAL A 618 8.22 10.33 -17.41
C VAL A 618 9.66 10.35 -16.91
N SER A 619 9.88 10.94 -15.74
CA SER A 619 11.11 10.80 -14.95
C SER A 619 10.76 10.25 -13.57
N SER A 620 11.66 9.50 -12.95
CA SER A 620 11.45 8.90 -11.62
C SER A 620 12.74 8.94 -10.82
N VAL A 621 12.70 9.63 -9.68
CA VAL A 621 13.87 9.87 -8.81
C VAL A 621 13.50 9.69 -7.34
N TRP A 622 14.50 9.58 -6.48
CA TRP A 622 14.33 9.74 -5.03
C TRP A 622 14.77 11.15 -4.64
N LEU A 623 14.06 11.78 -3.70
CA LEU A 623 14.38 13.09 -3.16
C LEU A 623 14.50 13.02 -1.62
N PRO A 624 15.48 13.69 -0.99
CA PRO A 624 15.66 13.74 0.46
C PRO A 624 14.67 14.71 1.14
N VAL A 625 13.38 14.56 0.82
CA VAL A 625 12.26 15.41 1.29
C VAL A 625 11.11 14.49 1.68
N SER A 626 10.43 14.77 2.78
CA SER A 626 9.27 14.00 3.19
C SER A 626 8.08 14.19 2.22
N PRO A 627 7.27 13.14 1.95
CA PRO A 627 6.18 13.19 0.98
C PRO A 627 5.22 14.37 1.18
N ASN A 628 4.95 14.74 2.43
CA ASN A 628 4.07 15.85 2.78
C ASN A 628 4.65 17.21 2.35
N VAL A 629 5.94 17.47 2.62
CA VAL A 629 6.60 18.73 2.23
C VAL A 629 6.68 18.86 0.71
N LEU A 630 6.96 17.77 0.00
CA LEU A 630 6.98 17.74 -1.47
C LEU A 630 5.57 17.93 -2.06
N PHE A 631 4.54 17.32 -1.48
CA PHE A 631 3.15 17.47 -1.89
C PHE A 631 2.61 18.88 -1.66
N ASP A 632 2.88 19.45 -0.49
CA ASP A 632 2.51 20.81 -0.12
C ASP A 632 3.15 21.84 -1.07
N PHE A 633 4.45 21.69 -1.37
CA PHE A 633 5.16 22.53 -2.35
C PHE A 633 4.56 22.44 -3.76
N LEU A 634 4.29 21.23 -4.25
CA LEU A 634 3.82 21.04 -5.62
C LEU A 634 2.35 21.44 -5.84
N ARG A 635 1.52 21.52 -4.79
CA ARG A 635 0.14 22.01 -4.90
C ARG A 635 -0.01 23.52 -4.73
N ASP A 636 0.96 24.20 -4.14
CA ASP A 636 0.89 25.62 -3.76
C ASP A 636 0.87 26.56 -4.98
N GLU A 637 -0.21 27.34 -5.12
CA GLU A 637 -0.39 28.31 -6.21
C GLU A 637 0.59 29.48 -6.15
N ALA A 638 1.12 29.84 -4.97
CA ALA A 638 2.12 30.88 -4.80
C ALA A 638 3.53 30.43 -5.22
N ARG A 639 3.83 29.12 -5.08
CA ARG A 639 5.13 28.52 -5.42
C ARG A 639 5.18 27.87 -6.81
N ARG A 640 4.03 27.77 -7.48
CA ARG A 640 3.86 27.26 -8.86
C ARG A 640 4.93 27.77 -9.84
N THR A 641 5.27 29.06 -9.79
CA THR A 641 6.25 29.69 -10.71
C THR A 641 7.70 29.29 -10.46
N GLU A 642 8.03 28.68 -9.33
CA GLU A 642 9.39 28.20 -9.03
C GLU A 642 9.74 26.98 -9.90
N TRP A 643 8.79 26.07 -10.08
CA TRP A 643 9.00 24.80 -10.80
C TRP A 643 8.32 24.73 -12.18
N ASP A 644 7.17 25.36 -12.39
CA ASP A 644 6.44 25.30 -13.65
C ASP A 644 7.01 26.30 -14.67
N ILE A 645 7.86 25.78 -15.56
CA ILE A 645 8.53 26.56 -16.61
C ILE A 645 7.53 27.31 -17.50
N MET A 646 6.37 26.71 -17.79
CA MET A 646 5.33 27.33 -18.62
C MET A 646 4.63 28.50 -17.91
N SER A 647 4.67 28.51 -16.57
CA SER A 647 4.09 29.55 -15.72
C SER A 647 5.10 30.64 -15.29
N SER A 648 6.40 30.38 -15.41
CA SER A 648 7.53 31.17 -14.85
C SER A 648 7.49 32.70 -15.02
N ASN A 649 6.82 33.23 -16.05
CA ASN A 649 6.72 34.67 -16.35
C ASN A 649 5.32 35.28 -16.12
N GLY A 650 4.40 34.55 -15.47
CA GLY A 650 3.01 34.97 -15.25
C GLY A 650 2.61 35.07 -13.79
N THR A 651 1.65 35.93 -13.47
CA THR A 651 1.03 35.97 -12.14
C THR A 651 -0.05 34.89 -12.05
N VAL A 652 0.08 33.98 -11.08
CA VAL A 652 -0.92 32.95 -10.76
C VAL A 652 -2.02 33.55 -9.87
N GLN A 653 -3.28 33.22 -10.14
CA GLN A 653 -4.42 33.62 -9.32
C GLN A 653 -5.48 32.50 -9.26
N SER A 654 -5.92 32.14 -8.06
CA SER A 654 -7.07 31.24 -7.88
C SER A 654 -8.36 31.83 -8.46
N ILE A 655 -9.07 31.03 -9.26
CA ILE A 655 -10.44 31.29 -9.73
C ILE A 655 -11.44 30.51 -8.87
N ALA A 656 -11.13 29.25 -8.58
CA ALA A 656 -11.97 28.38 -7.77
C ALA A 656 -11.12 27.38 -6.98
N ASN A 657 -11.59 27.02 -5.80
CA ASN A 657 -11.05 25.94 -4.97
C ASN A 657 -12.23 25.11 -4.44
N LEU A 658 -12.21 23.79 -4.64
CA LEU A 658 -13.23 22.85 -4.24
C LEU A 658 -12.60 21.74 -3.39
N ALA A 659 -12.88 21.70 -2.09
CA ALA A 659 -12.50 20.58 -1.24
C ALA A 659 -13.26 19.31 -1.68
N LYS A 660 -12.57 18.16 -1.70
CA LYS A 660 -13.10 16.84 -2.14
C LYS A 660 -12.81 15.69 -1.15
N GLY A 661 -12.47 16.01 0.09
CA GLY A 661 -12.17 15.06 1.16
C GLY A 661 -12.03 15.77 2.52
N GLN A 662 -11.66 15.02 3.57
CA GLN A 662 -11.43 15.57 4.92
C GLN A 662 -10.09 16.33 5.04
N ASP A 663 -9.05 15.85 4.36
CA ASP A 663 -7.75 16.52 4.32
C ASP A 663 -7.78 17.74 3.38
N ARG A 664 -7.10 18.83 3.76
CA ARG A 664 -7.13 20.10 3.00
C ARG A 664 -6.35 20.06 1.68
N GLY A 665 -5.42 19.12 1.52
CA GLY A 665 -4.73 18.84 0.26
C GLY A 665 -5.58 18.02 -0.72
N ASN A 666 -6.67 17.40 -0.27
CA ASN A 666 -7.66 16.76 -1.14
C ASN A 666 -8.62 17.82 -1.71
N ALA A 667 -8.17 18.53 -2.75
CA ALA A 667 -8.88 19.63 -3.39
C ALA A 667 -8.74 19.66 -4.92
N VAL A 668 -9.71 20.28 -5.61
CA VAL A 668 -9.61 20.69 -7.01
C VAL A 668 -9.51 22.21 -7.08
N THR A 669 -8.49 22.74 -7.75
CA THR A 669 -8.38 24.19 -8.00
C THR A 669 -8.45 24.51 -9.49
N ILE A 670 -9.02 25.67 -9.82
CA ILE A 670 -8.92 26.30 -11.13
C ILE A 670 -8.09 27.57 -10.94
N GLN A 671 -6.99 27.68 -11.64
CA GLN A 671 -6.03 28.79 -11.54
C GLN A 671 -5.90 29.49 -12.90
N THR A 672 -5.67 30.80 -12.91
CA THR A 672 -5.25 31.54 -14.12
C THR A 672 -3.82 32.02 -14.00
N ILE A 673 -3.03 31.77 -15.04
CA ILE A 673 -1.70 32.32 -15.23
C ILE A 673 -1.81 33.45 -16.25
N LYS A 674 -1.58 34.68 -15.81
CA LYS A 674 -1.64 35.87 -16.66
C LYS A 674 -0.23 36.32 -17.02
N SER A 675 0.11 36.25 -18.31
CA SER A 675 1.28 36.92 -18.88
C SER A 675 0.85 38.26 -19.50
N LYS A 676 1.79 38.99 -20.11
CA LYS A 676 1.50 40.27 -20.80
C LYS A 676 0.65 40.10 -22.08
N GLU A 677 0.64 38.91 -22.65
CA GLU A 677 0.09 38.65 -23.99
C GLU A 677 -0.92 37.49 -24.03
N ASN A 678 -0.97 36.65 -22.99
CA ASN A 678 -1.89 35.52 -22.91
C ASN A 678 -2.36 35.24 -21.48
N SER A 679 -3.52 34.60 -21.35
CA SER A 679 -4.08 34.09 -20.09
C SER A 679 -4.36 32.60 -20.28
N VAL A 680 -3.62 31.73 -19.59
CA VAL A 680 -3.90 30.29 -19.55
C VAL A 680 -4.70 29.98 -18.29
N TRP A 681 -5.69 29.08 -18.40
CA TRP A 681 -6.38 28.51 -17.24
C TRP A 681 -5.89 27.08 -17.04
N ILE A 682 -5.59 26.71 -15.80
CA ILE A 682 -5.19 25.36 -15.40
C ILE A 682 -6.25 24.80 -14.45
N LEU A 683 -6.68 23.57 -14.71
CA LEU A 683 -7.34 22.72 -13.74
C LEU A 683 -6.27 21.89 -13.03
N GLN A 684 -6.29 21.85 -11.71
CA GLN A 684 -5.40 21.03 -10.88
C GLN A 684 -6.23 20.19 -9.90
N ASP A 685 -6.01 18.88 -9.91
CA ASP A 685 -6.53 17.92 -8.95
C ASP A 685 -5.40 17.48 -8.01
N SER A 686 -5.50 17.85 -6.74
CA SER A 686 -4.54 17.49 -5.70
C SER A 686 -5.15 16.44 -4.77
N CYS A 687 -4.38 15.44 -4.37
CA CYS A 687 -4.82 14.49 -3.35
C CYS A 687 -3.67 13.83 -2.58
N THR A 688 -4.01 13.37 -1.37
CA THR A 688 -3.09 12.67 -0.48
C THR A 688 -3.83 11.60 0.35
N ASN A 689 -3.12 10.52 0.62
CA ASN A 689 -3.35 9.60 1.73
C ASN A 689 -1.95 9.17 2.28
N PRO A 690 -1.85 8.37 3.35
CA PRO A 690 -0.55 8.00 3.95
C PRO A 690 0.38 7.12 3.08
N TYR A 691 -0.02 6.79 1.85
CA TYR A 691 0.64 5.84 0.93
C TYR A 691 1.02 6.48 -0.40
N GLU A 692 0.17 7.38 -0.92
CA GLU A 692 0.41 8.10 -2.16
C GLU A 692 -0.19 9.51 -2.10
N SER A 693 0.54 10.48 -2.64
CA SER A 693 0.04 11.81 -2.94
C SER A 693 0.24 12.13 -4.41
N MET A 694 -0.74 12.81 -5.02
CA MET A 694 -0.72 13.18 -6.42
C MET A 694 -1.11 14.65 -6.61
N VAL A 695 -0.44 15.32 -7.54
CA VAL A 695 -0.85 16.62 -8.07
C VAL A 695 -0.90 16.51 -9.59
N VAL A 696 -2.11 16.38 -10.13
CA VAL A 696 -2.39 16.25 -11.56
C VAL A 696 -2.95 17.57 -12.08
N TYR A 697 -2.52 18.02 -13.25
CA TYR A 697 -3.03 19.26 -13.84
C TYR A 697 -3.06 19.22 -15.37
N ALA A 698 -3.93 20.05 -15.95
CA ALA A 698 -4.00 20.29 -17.38
C ALA A 698 -4.34 21.76 -17.65
N SER A 699 -3.76 22.34 -18.71
CA SER A 699 -4.31 23.54 -19.33
C SER A 699 -5.67 23.21 -19.95
N VAL A 700 -6.66 24.08 -19.74
CA VAL A 700 -8.04 23.92 -20.22
C VAL A 700 -8.46 25.08 -21.11
N ASP A 701 -9.29 24.80 -22.12
CA ASP A 701 -9.94 25.87 -22.87
C ASP A 701 -10.85 26.70 -21.95
N ILE A 702 -10.74 28.03 -22.06
CA ILE A 702 -11.44 28.98 -21.18
C ILE A 702 -12.96 28.90 -21.37
N THR A 703 -13.44 28.74 -22.61
CA THR A 703 -14.89 28.67 -22.87
C THR A 703 -15.48 27.33 -22.39
N GLY A 704 -14.73 26.24 -22.59
CA GLY A 704 -15.06 24.91 -22.12
C GLY A 704 -15.12 24.81 -20.60
N ILE A 705 -14.08 25.29 -19.89
CA ILE A 705 -14.08 25.24 -18.42
C ILE A 705 -15.13 26.19 -17.81
N GLN A 706 -15.38 27.37 -18.40
CA GLN A 706 -16.48 28.24 -17.97
C GLN A 706 -17.85 27.57 -18.15
N SER A 707 -18.05 26.85 -19.26
CA SER A 707 -19.26 26.03 -19.48
C SER A 707 -19.41 24.97 -18.38
N VAL A 708 -18.35 24.20 -18.10
CA VAL A 708 -18.30 23.21 -17.01
C VAL A 708 -18.57 23.85 -15.63
N MET A 709 -18.06 25.06 -15.37
CA MET A 709 -18.32 25.82 -14.13
C MET A 709 -19.79 26.23 -13.93
N THR A 710 -20.61 26.32 -14.99
CA THR A 710 -22.05 26.56 -14.82
C THR A 710 -22.83 25.27 -14.49
N GLY A 711 -22.31 24.11 -14.91
CA GLY A 711 -22.91 22.79 -14.70
C GLY A 711 -23.11 21.95 -15.97
N CYS A 712 -22.58 22.40 -17.12
CA CYS A 712 -22.58 21.61 -18.35
C CYS A 712 -21.79 20.30 -18.21
N ASP A 713 -22.02 19.37 -19.14
CA ASP A 713 -21.25 18.13 -19.21
C ASP A 713 -19.78 18.40 -19.62
N SER A 714 -18.86 17.72 -18.94
CA SER A 714 -17.42 17.82 -19.17
C SER A 714 -16.90 16.84 -20.23
N SER A 715 -17.70 15.88 -20.69
CA SER A 715 -17.21 14.73 -21.47
C SER A 715 -16.56 15.11 -22.80
N ASN A 716 -16.98 16.23 -23.42
CA ASN A 716 -16.41 16.72 -24.69
C ASN A 716 -15.37 17.83 -24.52
N LEU A 717 -14.96 18.17 -23.29
CA LEU A 717 -13.85 19.11 -23.07
C LEU A 717 -12.53 18.35 -23.16
N ALA A 718 -11.76 18.60 -24.21
CA ALA A 718 -10.43 17.99 -24.37
C ALA A 718 -9.47 18.43 -23.26
N ILE A 719 -8.84 17.47 -22.60
CA ILE A 719 -7.78 17.66 -21.60
C ILE A 719 -6.62 16.70 -21.86
N LEU A 720 -5.42 17.09 -21.44
CA LEU A 720 -4.22 16.27 -21.56
C LEU A 720 -3.37 16.41 -20.28
N PRO A 721 -3.47 15.46 -19.33
CA PRO A 721 -2.93 15.66 -18.00
C PRO A 721 -1.42 15.41 -17.89
N SER A 722 -0.76 16.33 -17.20
CA SER A 722 0.60 16.22 -16.68
C SER A 722 0.55 16.29 -15.15
N GLY A 723 1.64 15.97 -14.45
CA GLY A 723 1.64 16.00 -12.99
C GLY A 723 2.61 15.05 -12.32
N PHE A 724 2.30 14.72 -11.08
CA PHE A 724 3.20 14.08 -10.14
C PHE A 724 2.50 12.96 -9.35
N SER A 725 3.21 11.85 -9.11
CA SER A 725 2.97 10.92 -8.01
C SER A 725 4.15 10.99 -7.02
N ILE A 726 3.82 10.95 -5.73
CA ILE A 726 4.72 11.10 -4.60
C ILE A 726 4.39 9.96 -3.63
N ILE A 727 5.39 9.12 -3.35
CA ILE A 727 5.24 7.89 -2.58
C ILE A 727 6.37 7.85 -1.53
N PRO A 728 6.16 7.44 -0.27
CA PRO A 728 7.25 7.30 0.70
C PRO A 728 8.26 6.24 0.23
N ASP A 729 9.56 6.45 0.50
CA ASP A 729 10.61 5.50 0.12
C ASP A 729 10.57 4.13 0.83
N GLY A 730 9.68 4.00 1.82
CA GLY A 730 9.46 2.79 2.59
C GLY A 730 10.41 2.61 3.76
N LEU A 731 11.30 3.58 4.01
CA LEU A 731 12.03 3.70 5.27
C LEU A 731 11.14 4.46 6.26
N GLU A 732 10.32 3.73 7.03
CA GLU A 732 9.60 4.35 8.14
C GLU A 732 10.60 5.00 9.11
N SER A 733 10.27 6.22 9.57
CA SER A 733 11.17 7.09 10.31
C SER A 733 11.62 6.44 11.62
N ARG A 734 12.84 5.90 11.62
CA ARG A 734 13.46 5.33 12.82
C ARG A 734 13.60 6.42 13.89
N PRO A 735 13.07 6.23 15.11
CA PRO A 735 13.61 6.89 16.28
C PRO A 735 14.98 6.27 16.57
N LEU A 736 16.02 6.75 15.86
CA LEU A 736 17.39 6.40 16.17
C LEU A 736 17.67 6.83 17.61
N VAL A 737 18.09 5.86 18.42
CA VAL A 737 18.73 5.93 19.75
C VAL A 737 18.64 7.27 20.48
N ILE A 738 18.10 7.27 21.71
CA ILE A 738 18.21 8.42 22.64
C ILE A 738 19.70 8.65 22.96
N THR A 739 20.37 9.45 22.15
CA THR A 739 21.72 9.97 22.43
C THR A 739 21.57 11.37 23.02
N SER A 740 22.46 11.75 23.94
CA SER A 740 22.46 13.06 24.57
C SER A 740 23.11 14.15 23.71
N ARG A 741 23.01 14.06 22.38
CA ARG A 741 23.54 15.04 21.42
C ARG A 741 22.41 15.57 20.55
N GLN A 742 22.32 16.90 20.51
CA GLN A 742 21.36 17.64 19.71
C GLN A 742 21.85 17.71 18.25
N GLU A 743 21.65 16.65 17.48
CA GLU A 743 21.89 16.67 16.04
C GLU A 743 20.72 17.33 15.31
N GLU A 744 20.93 18.58 14.87
CA GLU A 744 19.94 19.35 14.11
C GLU A 744 19.81 18.86 12.66
N LYS A 745 19.12 17.72 12.49
CA LYS A 745 18.30 17.41 11.29
C LYS A 745 17.47 16.16 11.54
N ASN A 746 16.14 16.31 11.56
CA ASN A 746 15.22 15.17 11.54
C ASN A 746 15.52 14.31 10.31
N THR A 747 15.83 13.02 10.50
CA THR A 747 15.84 12.05 9.39
C THR A 747 14.41 11.64 9.07
N GLU A 748 13.63 12.59 8.54
CA GLU A 748 12.38 12.28 7.86
C GLU A 748 12.68 11.44 6.60
N GLY A 749 11.85 10.42 6.34
CA GLY A 749 12.03 9.54 5.18
C GLY A 749 11.88 10.29 3.85
N GLY A 750 12.58 9.84 2.82
CA GLY A 750 12.57 10.48 1.51
C GLY A 750 11.34 10.15 0.67
N SER A 751 11.21 10.86 -0.44
CA SER A 751 10.13 10.69 -1.42
C SER A 751 10.63 9.95 -2.65
N LEU A 752 9.95 8.86 -3.01
CA LEU A 752 9.95 8.32 -4.38
C LEU A 752 9.02 9.21 -5.21
N PHE A 753 9.61 9.93 -6.16
CA PHE A 753 8.97 10.99 -6.91
C PHE A 753 8.94 10.64 -8.40
N THR A 754 7.74 10.56 -8.96
CA THR A 754 7.52 10.36 -10.40
C THR A 754 6.81 11.58 -10.97
N MET A 755 7.45 12.23 -11.95
CA MET A 755 6.86 13.31 -12.73
C MET A 755 6.56 12.84 -14.15
N ALA A 756 5.44 13.28 -14.71
CA ALA A 756 5.02 12.92 -16.05
C ALA A 756 4.36 14.09 -16.79
N PHE A 757 4.69 14.22 -18.08
CA PHE A 757 4.09 15.17 -19.00
C PHE A 757 3.46 14.46 -20.18
N GLN A 758 2.21 14.79 -20.50
CA GLN A 758 1.55 14.41 -21.75
C GLN A 758 1.38 15.65 -22.63
N ILE A 759 1.91 15.60 -23.85
CA ILE A 759 1.99 16.74 -24.76
C ILE A 759 1.52 16.34 -26.17
N LEU A 760 0.65 17.16 -26.76
CA LEU A 760 0.25 17.04 -28.16
C LEU A 760 1.40 17.52 -29.07
N THR A 761 2.08 16.58 -29.71
CA THR A 761 3.20 16.88 -30.62
C THR A 761 2.75 17.24 -32.04
N ASN A 762 1.59 16.73 -32.47
CA ASN A 762 1.03 17.03 -33.78
C ASN A 762 -0.47 16.74 -33.81
N ALA A 763 -1.29 17.67 -34.30
CA ALA A 763 -2.73 17.48 -34.42
C ALA A 763 -3.13 16.44 -35.50
N SER A 764 -2.24 16.11 -36.43
CA SER A 764 -2.48 15.05 -37.42
C SER A 764 -2.16 13.66 -36.84
N PRO A 765 -3.13 12.72 -36.76
CA PRO A 765 -2.85 11.37 -36.32
C PRO A 765 -1.99 10.55 -37.30
N THR A 766 -1.75 11.01 -38.53
CA THR A 766 -0.81 10.35 -39.45
C THR A 766 0.65 10.68 -39.17
N ALA A 767 0.92 11.68 -38.31
CA ALA A 767 2.27 12.08 -37.94
C ALA A 767 3.10 10.96 -37.29
N LYS A 768 4.42 11.15 -37.32
CA LYS A 768 5.42 10.35 -36.60
C LYS A 768 6.11 11.23 -35.58
N LEU A 769 6.57 10.64 -34.48
CA LEU A 769 7.32 11.33 -33.44
C LEU A 769 8.65 11.85 -34.03
N THR A 770 8.97 13.13 -33.78
CA THR A 770 10.26 13.74 -34.18
C THR A 770 11.23 13.75 -33.00
N MET A 771 12.54 13.70 -33.28
CA MET A 771 13.55 13.83 -32.22
C MET A 771 13.48 15.20 -31.53
N GLU A 772 13.18 16.25 -32.28
CA GLU A 772 12.90 17.60 -31.76
C GLU A 772 11.78 17.62 -30.70
N SER A 773 10.70 16.85 -30.91
CA SER A 773 9.64 16.70 -29.90
C SER A 773 10.17 16.01 -28.64
N VAL A 774 11.01 14.98 -28.80
CA VAL A 774 11.63 14.24 -27.69
C VAL A 774 12.59 15.14 -26.91
N ASP A 775 13.50 15.84 -27.60
CA ASP A 775 14.48 16.74 -26.99
C ASP A 775 13.80 17.92 -26.26
N SER A 776 12.69 18.44 -26.79
CA SER A 776 11.90 19.49 -26.14
C SER A 776 11.31 19.02 -24.81
N VAL A 777 10.70 17.84 -24.77
CA VAL A 777 10.08 17.31 -23.54
C VAL A 777 11.12 16.76 -22.55
N ASN A 778 12.24 16.21 -23.04
CA ASN A 778 13.42 15.85 -22.26
C ASN A 778 13.99 17.09 -21.52
N THR A 779 14.05 18.23 -22.21
CA THR A 779 14.46 19.52 -21.65
C THR A 779 13.45 20.05 -20.62
N LEU A 780 12.16 19.96 -20.90
CA LEU A 780 11.08 20.33 -19.97
C LEU A 780 11.16 19.53 -18.66
N LEU A 781 11.28 18.19 -18.75
CA LEU A 781 11.45 17.30 -17.60
C LEU A 781 12.68 17.68 -16.76
N SER A 782 13.87 17.68 -17.38
CA SER A 782 15.14 17.92 -16.66
C SER A 782 15.19 19.30 -16.02
N CYS A 783 14.68 20.34 -16.70
CA CYS A 783 14.63 21.69 -16.13
C CYS A 783 13.58 21.80 -15.01
N THR A 784 12.43 21.11 -15.11
CA THR A 784 11.42 21.07 -14.04
C THR A 784 11.98 20.37 -12.80
N LEU A 785 12.62 19.20 -12.97
CA LEU A 785 13.23 18.46 -11.88
C LEU A 785 14.36 19.25 -11.19
N ARG A 786 15.24 19.88 -11.97
CA ARG A 786 16.27 20.76 -11.43
C ARG A 786 15.66 21.91 -10.64
N ASN A 787 14.65 22.60 -11.18
CA ASN A 787 13.99 23.69 -10.49
C ASN A 787 13.34 23.24 -9.16
N ILE A 788 12.69 22.06 -9.13
CA ILE A 788 12.15 21.46 -7.89
C ILE A 788 13.27 21.21 -6.87
N ARG A 789 14.40 20.62 -7.31
CA ARG A 789 15.56 20.36 -6.46
C ARG A 789 16.15 21.64 -5.86
N THR A 790 16.41 22.66 -6.67
CA THR A 790 16.91 23.97 -6.20
C THR A 790 15.92 24.63 -5.22
N SER A 791 14.61 24.59 -5.50
CA SER A 791 13.55 25.20 -4.69
C SER A 791 13.29 24.50 -3.34
N LEU A 792 13.76 23.25 -3.21
CA LEU A 792 13.74 22.45 -1.98
C LEU A 792 15.14 22.25 -1.38
N GLN A 793 16.17 22.90 -1.92
CA GLN A 793 17.57 22.79 -1.47
C GLN A 793 18.11 21.34 -1.49
N CYS A 794 17.65 20.55 -2.45
CA CYS A 794 17.94 19.12 -2.64
C CYS A 794 18.77 18.87 -3.90
N GLU A 795 19.87 19.63 -4.05
CA GLU A 795 20.83 19.42 -5.12
C GLU A 795 21.81 18.28 -4.74
N ASP A 796 22.18 17.45 -5.72
CA ASP A 796 23.12 16.35 -5.50
C ASP A 796 24.54 16.93 -5.27
N GLY A 797 25.19 16.54 -4.17
CA GLY A 797 26.53 17.00 -3.77
C GLY A 797 27.68 16.10 -4.20
#